data_AF-A0A3B9SGE9-F1
#
_entry.id   AF-A0A3B9SGE9-F1
#
_cell.length_a   1.000
_cell.length_b   1.000
_cell.length_c   1.000
_cell.angle_alpha   90.00
_cell.angle_beta   90.00
_cell.angle_gamma   90.00
#
_symmetry.space_group_name_H-M   'P 1'
#
loop_
_entity.id
_entity.type
_entity.pdbx_description
1 polymer ?
#
loop_
_entity_poly.entity_id
_entity_poly.type
_entity_poly.pdbx_seq_one_letter_code
_entity_poly.pdbx_strand_id
1 'polypeptide(L)'
;MSNVKKLFAVLFAVMAVMLMSTAVFAYTGSGTEDDPYIITDYAEFAELSQSKIGYTKFTYYKLGADISSEDNMNDTMQITIGEARDRASYMHLDLNGHNIFRKAKTTDKGLFVVNSGKLIIEDSVGTSTVNSYMTDGTNYAPVFYVNYMFLNMELSASLTINGGTYNNQYTQLPCLIAGNINGDLIINNGVFCSAVIINNYNLGKGVPTNFYVNGGKFKQIDSSDSVGETCIKDCTISESLFVSNKFLEEVIYSSSVVTQNGTELTTLPKQELTGTIVITDPNKPVITTQPTNLNIGYIGNTATFTVSGTNIQSRQWHLIDPSGKEVTFDSIKEKGYGKLASDSMTTSSTLQIVQCMPELTGYKVYCDVSGNGYTLKTNTAEINVAKKVNFIYADIENFESAVHGHNIEEFRKVTATVASHCTASDAAWYMFSKSMGETEISVNETYNIRLEFDIADGYEFSDSPFCYVSNVKGETVRATRITGSSTSTHAVFVFEYTVPAPEGGIYIDATRARTLTAPAVGETPAIYLDSSQKFRYENYTNRVTWSPADTTFQSGKVYSAQITLTPKEHYYFDENSVITINGKVRPFTIDSNGNAVVVLAFTDAGDAELDGDVDKVDAALLLKHISGIEKLTPAQYSAAFVNDDTNVDMLDVIAILNK
;
A
#
# COMPACT_ATOMS: atom_id res chain seq x y z
N MET A 1 7.65 24.39 -83.49
CA MET A 1 7.90 25.22 -82.28
C MET A 1 6.91 24.98 -81.11
N SER A 2 5.71 24.43 -81.34
CA SER A 2 4.70 24.23 -80.27
C SER A 2 5.02 23.09 -79.27
N ASN A 3 5.59 21.98 -79.75
CA ASN A 3 5.83 20.80 -78.89
C ASN A 3 7.08 20.92 -78.00
N VAL A 4 8.08 21.72 -78.39
CA VAL A 4 9.30 21.93 -77.59
C VAL A 4 9.04 22.84 -76.38
N LYS A 5 8.12 23.82 -76.51
CA LYS A 5 7.71 24.69 -75.39
C LYS A 5 6.90 23.93 -74.33
N LYS A 6 6.08 22.95 -74.73
CA LYS A 6 5.34 22.09 -73.80
C LYS A 6 6.25 21.10 -73.06
N LEU A 7 7.27 20.56 -73.74
CA LEU A 7 8.25 19.67 -73.11
C LEU A 7 9.14 20.40 -72.08
N PHE A 8 9.56 21.64 -72.37
CA PHE A 8 10.31 22.47 -71.41
C PHE A 8 9.46 22.96 -70.24
N ALA A 9 8.18 23.27 -70.44
CA ALA A 9 7.28 23.66 -69.36
C ALA A 9 6.95 22.48 -68.42
N VAL A 10 6.82 21.26 -68.95
CA VAL A 10 6.61 20.05 -68.14
C VAL A 10 7.90 19.67 -67.41
N LEU A 11 9.08 19.81 -68.03
CA LEU A 11 10.36 19.54 -67.35
C LEU A 11 10.65 20.56 -66.23
N PHE A 12 10.29 21.84 -66.41
CA PHE A 12 10.37 22.86 -65.36
C PHE A 12 9.34 22.64 -64.25
N ALA A 13 8.12 22.20 -64.58
CA ALA A 13 7.12 21.87 -63.58
C ALA A 13 7.50 20.60 -62.78
N VAL A 14 8.09 19.59 -63.42
CA VAL A 14 8.59 18.38 -62.75
C VAL A 14 9.84 18.68 -61.91
N MET A 15 10.76 19.55 -62.36
CA MET A 15 11.87 20.03 -61.52
C MET A 15 11.41 20.93 -60.37
N ALA A 16 10.40 21.79 -60.57
CA ALA A 16 9.85 22.66 -59.52
C ALA A 16 9.04 21.87 -58.48
N VAL A 17 8.39 20.77 -58.87
CA VAL A 17 7.68 19.86 -57.95
C VAL A 17 8.65 18.92 -57.22
N MET A 18 9.81 18.58 -57.81
CA MET A 18 10.90 17.89 -57.09
C MET A 18 11.68 18.80 -56.12
N LEU A 19 11.55 20.13 -56.24
CA LEU A 19 12.23 21.12 -55.38
C LEU A 19 11.38 21.60 -54.19
N MET A 20 10.18 21.06 -53.98
CA MET A 20 9.33 21.38 -52.82
C MET A 20 8.65 20.15 -52.21
N SER A 21 9.37 19.02 -52.08
CA SER A 21 8.97 18.06 -51.04
C SER A 21 9.43 18.62 -49.70
N THR A 22 8.60 19.42 -49.02
CA THR A 22 8.72 19.52 -47.57
C THR A 22 8.46 18.11 -47.07
N ALA A 23 9.52 17.37 -46.76
CA ALA A 23 9.38 16.10 -46.07
C ALA A 23 8.56 16.38 -44.82
N VAL A 24 7.39 15.75 -44.71
CA VAL A 24 6.62 15.80 -43.47
C VAL A 24 7.33 14.82 -42.54
N PHE A 25 8.24 15.32 -41.72
CA PHE A 25 8.88 14.50 -40.70
C PHE A 25 7.84 14.13 -39.65
N ALA A 26 7.72 12.84 -39.36
CA ALA A 26 6.74 12.29 -38.44
C ALA A 26 7.43 11.93 -37.12
N TYR A 27 8.03 12.92 -36.46
CA TYR A 27 8.56 12.73 -35.12
C TYR A 27 7.42 12.52 -34.12
N THR A 28 7.64 11.66 -33.13
CA THR A 28 6.71 11.46 -32.00
C THR A 28 7.21 12.19 -30.76
N GLY A 29 6.30 12.43 -29.82
CA GLY A 29 6.58 13.15 -28.57
C GLY A 29 6.35 14.66 -28.65
N SER A 30 6.37 15.31 -27.50
CA SER A 30 6.11 16.75 -27.32
C SER A 30 7.35 17.57 -26.94
N GLY A 31 8.49 16.89 -26.73
CA GLY A 31 9.75 17.52 -26.34
C GLY A 31 9.81 17.91 -24.85
N THR A 32 8.93 17.35 -24.03
CA THR A 32 8.99 17.49 -22.56
C THR A 32 9.84 16.38 -21.96
N GLU A 33 10.29 16.52 -20.72
CA GLU A 33 11.09 15.50 -20.03
C GLU A 33 10.41 14.12 -20.02
N ASP A 34 9.10 14.12 -19.78
CA ASP A 34 8.27 12.92 -19.72
C ASP A 34 7.91 12.36 -21.10
N ASP A 35 8.03 13.17 -22.15
CA ASP A 35 7.59 12.84 -23.51
C ASP A 35 8.54 13.50 -24.52
N PRO A 36 9.81 13.01 -24.60
CA PRO A 36 10.83 13.58 -25.45
C PRO A 36 10.51 13.37 -26.92
N TYR A 37 11.05 14.21 -27.79
CA TYR A 37 11.00 13.94 -29.22
C TYR A 37 11.80 12.69 -29.56
N ILE A 38 11.16 11.69 -30.16
CA ILE A 38 11.83 10.46 -30.59
C ILE A 38 12.41 10.68 -31.99
N ILE A 39 13.74 10.60 -32.06
CA ILE A 39 14.50 10.82 -33.29
C ILE A 39 14.85 9.47 -33.89
N THR A 40 14.53 9.29 -35.18
CA THR A 40 14.86 8.06 -35.91
C THR A 40 15.66 8.30 -37.19
N ASP A 41 15.79 9.56 -37.59
CA ASP A 41 16.55 9.99 -38.75
C ASP A 41 17.43 11.22 -38.45
N TYR A 42 18.53 11.38 -39.19
CA TYR A 42 19.46 12.49 -38.95
C TYR A 42 18.92 13.83 -39.46
N ALA A 43 18.26 13.86 -40.63
CA ALA A 43 17.70 15.10 -41.16
C ALA A 43 16.52 15.58 -40.31
N GLU A 44 15.72 14.64 -39.79
CA GLU A 44 14.72 14.90 -38.75
C GLU A 44 15.35 15.56 -37.52
N PHE A 45 16.48 15.04 -37.03
CA PHE A 45 17.15 15.63 -35.87
C PHE A 45 17.63 17.06 -36.17
N ALA A 46 18.25 17.27 -37.32
CA ALA A 46 18.73 18.58 -37.75
C ALA A 46 17.57 19.59 -37.81
N GLU A 47 16.44 19.23 -38.43
CA GLU A 47 15.26 20.11 -38.51
C GLU A 47 14.66 20.39 -37.12
N LEU A 48 14.48 19.36 -36.29
CA LEU A 48 13.93 19.49 -34.95
C LEU A 48 14.80 20.39 -34.06
N SER A 49 16.12 20.24 -34.14
CA SER A 49 17.08 21.04 -33.39
C SER A 49 17.00 22.54 -33.70
N GLN A 50 16.49 22.89 -34.89
CA GLN A 50 16.32 24.27 -35.34
C GLN A 50 14.89 24.78 -35.07
N SER A 51 13.88 23.97 -35.40
CA SER A 51 12.47 24.38 -35.43
C SER A 51 11.71 24.20 -34.10
N LYS A 52 12.21 23.34 -33.19
CA LYS A 52 11.52 22.95 -31.94
C LYS A 52 12.36 23.09 -30.68
N ILE A 53 13.45 23.86 -30.74
CA ILE A 53 14.30 24.11 -29.58
C ILE A 53 13.69 25.11 -28.59
N GLY A 54 13.83 24.83 -27.30
CA GLY A 54 13.27 25.64 -26.22
C GLY A 54 14.17 26.82 -25.87
N TYR A 55 13.56 27.99 -25.60
CA TYR A 55 14.27 29.23 -25.28
C TYR A 55 14.20 29.64 -23.80
N THR A 56 13.39 28.96 -22.99
CA THR A 56 13.21 29.24 -21.56
C THR A 56 13.32 28.01 -20.67
N LYS A 57 13.19 26.82 -21.27
CA LYS A 57 13.30 25.50 -20.64
C LYS A 57 13.93 24.53 -21.64
N PHE A 58 14.48 23.44 -21.13
CA PHE A 58 14.97 22.34 -21.96
C PHE A 58 13.85 21.77 -22.83
N THR A 59 14.19 21.54 -24.11
CA THR A 59 13.48 20.58 -24.96
C THR A 59 14.24 19.27 -24.91
N TYR A 60 13.51 18.17 -24.72
CA TYR A 60 14.05 16.84 -24.53
C TYR A 60 13.94 16.03 -25.82
N TYR A 61 15.01 15.33 -26.14
CA TYR A 61 15.20 14.53 -27.34
C TYR A 61 15.74 13.16 -26.95
N LYS A 62 15.31 12.13 -27.65
CA LYS A 62 15.74 10.75 -27.41
C LYS A 62 15.91 10.01 -28.73
N LEU A 63 17.04 9.33 -28.92
CA LEU A 63 17.21 8.47 -30.09
C LEU A 63 16.35 7.21 -29.96
N GLY A 64 15.57 6.92 -31.00
CA GLY A 64 14.84 5.67 -31.18
C GLY A 64 15.50 4.71 -32.17
N ALA A 65 16.56 5.17 -32.85
CA ALA A 65 17.37 4.38 -33.79
C ALA A 65 18.77 4.98 -33.93
N ASP A 66 19.68 4.21 -34.51
CA ASP A 66 20.95 4.75 -35.00
C ASP A 66 20.68 5.70 -36.17
N ILE A 67 21.26 6.90 -36.13
CA ILE A 67 21.04 7.94 -37.15
C ILE A 67 22.35 8.28 -37.86
N SER A 68 22.25 8.57 -39.16
CA SER A 68 23.42 8.93 -39.96
C SER A 68 23.13 9.91 -41.09
N SER A 69 24.14 10.69 -41.48
CA SER A 69 24.10 11.53 -42.68
C SER A 69 25.46 11.54 -43.40
N GLU A 70 25.40 11.48 -44.73
CA GLU A 70 26.55 11.69 -45.63
C GLU A 70 26.41 12.94 -46.50
N ASP A 71 25.47 13.83 -46.17
CA ASP A 71 25.17 15.00 -46.99
C ASP A 71 26.24 16.08 -46.88
N ASN A 72 26.75 16.53 -48.03
CA ASN A 72 27.76 17.59 -48.15
C ASN A 72 27.16 19.00 -48.01
N MET A 73 26.09 19.16 -47.23
CA MET A 73 25.44 20.43 -47.00
C MET A 73 26.11 21.17 -45.84
N ASN A 74 26.20 22.50 -45.97
CA ASN A 74 26.71 23.39 -44.94
C ASN A 74 25.54 24.01 -44.17
N ASP A 75 25.75 24.25 -42.89
CA ASP A 75 24.91 24.95 -41.91
C ASP A 75 23.52 24.35 -41.65
N THR A 76 22.98 23.51 -42.55
CA THR A 76 21.64 22.91 -42.43
C THR A 76 21.64 21.56 -41.72
N MET A 77 22.81 20.91 -41.60
CA MET A 77 22.95 19.55 -41.07
C MET A 77 23.77 19.51 -39.76
N GLN A 78 24.24 20.65 -39.25
CA GLN A 78 24.79 20.75 -37.90
C GLN A 78 23.65 20.86 -36.88
N ILE A 79 23.86 20.29 -35.69
CA ILE A 79 22.92 20.43 -34.58
C ILE A 79 23.32 21.67 -33.79
N THR A 80 22.66 22.79 -34.04
CA THR A 80 23.02 24.08 -33.45
C THR A 80 22.17 24.41 -32.22
N ILE A 81 22.84 24.78 -31.13
CA ILE A 81 22.23 25.31 -29.91
C ILE A 81 22.60 26.80 -29.84
N GLY A 82 21.60 27.67 -30.00
CA GLY A 82 21.81 29.13 -29.96
C GLY A 82 22.07 29.76 -31.33
N GLU A 83 21.16 29.56 -32.27
CA GLU A 83 21.24 30.19 -33.61
C GLU A 83 20.89 31.69 -33.57
N ALA A 84 20.03 32.10 -32.64
CA ALA A 84 19.57 33.48 -32.52
C ALA A 84 20.56 34.34 -31.71
N ARG A 85 20.88 35.54 -32.22
CA ARG A 85 21.83 36.46 -31.59
C ARG A 85 21.38 37.01 -30.23
N ASP A 86 20.09 36.91 -29.92
CA ASP A 86 19.43 37.53 -28.78
C ASP A 86 18.82 36.54 -27.78
N ARG A 87 18.92 35.21 -28.01
CA ARG A 87 18.25 34.20 -27.16
C ARG A 87 19.08 32.94 -26.94
N ALA A 88 19.08 32.44 -25.71
CA ALA A 88 19.64 31.13 -25.37
C ALA A 88 18.70 30.00 -25.77
N SER A 89 19.25 28.85 -26.20
CA SER A 89 18.48 27.64 -26.51
C SER A 89 18.85 26.49 -25.56
N TYR A 90 17.92 25.61 -25.22
CA TYR A 90 18.15 24.57 -24.21
C TYR A 90 17.75 23.19 -24.75
N MET A 91 18.72 22.29 -24.84
CA MET A 91 18.56 20.94 -25.39
C MET A 91 19.06 19.90 -24.40
N HIS A 92 18.26 18.86 -24.20
CA HIS A 92 18.63 17.64 -23.48
C HIS A 92 18.47 16.47 -24.45
N LEU A 93 19.57 15.80 -24.80
CA LEU A 93 19.59 14.66 -25.71
C LEU A 93 19.98 13.39 -24.95
N ASP A 94 19.12 12.37 -24.97
CA ASP A 94 19.47 11.01 -24.58
C ASP A 94 19.81 10.17 -25.82
N LEU A 95 21.05 9.67 -25.88
CA LEU A 95 21.51 8.78 -26.93
C LEU A 95 20.84 7.40 -26.84
N ASN A 96 20.35 6.99 -25.67
CA ASN A 96 19.52 5.80 -25.48
C ASN A 96 20.09 4.50 -26.10
N GLY A 97 21.42 4.33 -26.07
CA GLY A 97 22.11 3.16 -26.62
C GLY A 97 22.30 3.18 -28.14
N HIS A 98 21.95 4.27 -28.81
CA HIS A 98 22.01 4.43 -30.26
C HIS A 98 23.18 5.30 -30.72
N ASN A 99 23.56 5.11 -31.98
CA ASN A 99 24.71 5.77 -32.57
C ASN A 99 24.33 6.97 -33.44
N ILE A 100 25.20 7.98 -33.46
CA ILE A 100 25.14 9.10 -34.40
C ILE A 100 26.39 9.04 -35.29
N PHE A 101 26.19 9.06 -36.61
CA PHE A 101 27.29 9.05 -37.58
C PHE A 101 27.12 10.17 -38.60
N ARG A 102 28.10 11.08 -38.71
CA ARG A 102 28.10 12.09 -39.79
C ARG A 102 29.40 12.10 -40.56
N LYS A 103 29.31 11.96 -41.88
CA LYS A 103 30.45 11.99 -42.81
C LYS A 103 30.17 12.88 -44.00
N ALA A 104 30.70 14.10 -43.96
CA ALA A 104 30.35 15.11 -44.96
C ALA A 104 31.57 15.93 -45.39
N LYS A 105 31.60 16.32 -46.65
CA LYS A 105 32.44 17.42 -47.12
C LYS A 105 31.72 18.74 -46.85
N THR A 106 32.00 19.39 -45.72
CA THR A 106 31.25 20.54 -45.21
C THR A 106 32.15 21.55 -44.51
N THR A 107 31.73 22.81 -44.47
CA THR A 107 32.34 23.89 -43.69
C THR A 107 31.77 24.02 -42.27
N ASP A 108 30.89 23.11 -41.86
CA ASP A 108 30.33 23.09 -40.51
C ASP A 108 31.42 23.05 -39.44
N LYS A 109 31.17 23.72 -38.32
CA LYS A 109 32.17 23.88 -37.25
C LYS A 109 32.24 22.70 -36.29
N GLY A 110 31.20 21.88 -36.24
CA GLY A 110 31.10 20.71 -35.37
C GLY A 110 29.82 19.93 -35.67
N LEU A 111 29.72 18.69 -35.19
CA LEU A 111 28.47 17.93 -35.30
C LEU A 111 27.40 18.60 -34.43
N PHE A 112 27.78 18.88 -33.18
CA PHE A 112 27.05 19.72 -32.25
C PHE A 112 27.78 21.06 -32.12
N VAL A 113 27.05 22.13 -32.36
CA VAL A 113 27.56 23.50 -32.24
C VAL A 113 26.78 24.21 -31.15
N VAL A 114 27.46 24.59 -30.06
CA VAL A 114 26.84 25.30 -28.93
C VAL A 114 27.37 26.73 -28.89
N ASN A 115 26.53 27.67 -29.35
CA ASN A 115 26.87 29.09 -29.46
C ASN A 115 26.29 29.94 -28.32
N SER A 116 25.03 29.69 -27.95
CA SER A 116 24.34 30.37 -26.85
C SER A 116 23.17 29.52 -26.34
N GLY A 117 23.33 28.90 -25.19
CA GLY A 117 22.41 27.92 -24.66
C GLY A 117 23.07 26.84 -23.83
N LYS A 118 22.28 25.81 -23.49
CA LYS A 118 22.76 24.64 -22.76
C LYS A 118 22.45 23.37 -23.55
N LEU A 119 23.46 22.53 -23.72
CA LEU A 119 23.34 21.18 -24.24
C LEU A 119 23.66 20.19 -23.12
N ILE A 120 22.76 19.25 -22.85
CA ILE A 120 23.01 18.08 -22.00
C ILE A 120 22.95 16.85 -22.89
N ILE A 121 23.97 15.98 -22.79
CA ILE A 121 23.99 14.68 -23.44
C ILE A 121 24.05 13.57 -22.39
N GLU A 122 23.05 12.71 -22.45
CA GLU A 122 22.96 11.47 -21.69
C GLU A 122 23.26 10.27 -22.60
N ASP A 123 23.85 9.23 -22.02
CA ASP A 123 23.87 7.90 -22.61
C ASP A 123 23.26 6.93 -21.60
N SER A 124 21.94 6.91 -21.52
CA SER A 124 21.20 6.19 -20.49
C SER A 124 21.43 4.67 -20.50
N VAL A 125 21.91 4.12 -21.62
CA VAL A 125 22.24 2.69 -21.80
C VAL A 125 23.76 2.44 -21.68
N GLY A 126 24.59 3.43 -22.00
CA GLY A 126 26.05 3.38 -21.83
C GLY A 126 26.83 2.76 -22.99
N THR A 127 26.17 2.48 -24.12
CA THR A 127 26.76 1.82 -25.30
C THR A 127 26.83 2.72 -26.53
N SER A 128 26.42 3.98 -26.41
CA SER A 128 26.22 4.86 -27.56
C SER A 128 27.54 5.41 -28.11
N THR A 129 27.61 5.56 -29.43
CA THR A 129 28.77 6.15 -30.11
C THR A 129 28.37 7.31 -31.02
N VAL A 130 29.09 8.44 -30.91
CA VAL A 130 28.96 9.60 -31.79
C VAL A 130 30.23 9.76 -32.61
N ASN A 131 30.10 9.66 -33.92
CA ASN A 131 31.22 9.73 -34.85
C ASN A 131 31.08 10.91 -35.81
N SER A 132 32.10 11.77 -35.86
CA SER A 132 32.22 12.87 -36.82
C SER A 132 33.37 12.63 -37.80
N TYR A 133 33.06 12.74 -39.10
CA TYR A 133 33.98 12.61 -40.24
C TYR A 133 33.80 13.79 -41.21
N MET A 134 33.71 14.99 -40.66
CA MET A 134 33.40 16.19 -41.44
C MET A 134 34.65 16.99 -41.80
N THR A 135 34.74 17.44 -43.05
CA THR A 135 35.87 18.23 -43.57
C THR A 135 35.48 19.14 -44.71
N ASP A 136 36.04 20.35 -44.83
CA ASP A 136 35.87 21.18 -46.03
C ASP A 136 36.92 20.87 -47.12
N GLY A 137 37.84 19.95 -46.83
CA GLY A 137 39.03 19.63 -47.64
C GLY A 137 40.32 20.35 -47.17
N THR A 138 40.20 21.30 -46.25
CA THR A 138 41.30 22.08 -45.64
C THR A 138 41.27 22.07 -44.11
N ASN A 139 40.08 22.04 -43.52
CA ASN A 139 39.80 21.99 -42.09
C ASN A 139 38.89 20.79 -41.77
N TYR A 140 38.83 20.42 -40.49
CA TYR A 140 38.02 19.32 -39.98
C TYR A 140 37.20 19.79 -38.78
N ALA A 141 36.02 19.20 -38.61
CA ALA A 141 35.09 19.61 -37.56
C ALA A 141 35.06 18.59 -36.39
N PRO A 142 35.18 19.03 -35.13
CA PRO A 142 35.02 18.17 -33.95
C PRO A 142 33.60 17.60 -33.84
N VAL A 143 33.42 16.66 -32.91
CA VAL A 143 32.07 16.25 -32.50
C VAL A 143 31.37 17.42 -31.81
N PHE A 144 32.06 18.07 -30.88
CA PHE A 144 31.57 19.22 -30.14
C PHE A 144 32.37 20.46 -30.47
N TYR A 145 31.68 21.51 -30.92
CA TYR A 145 32.23 22.85 -31.03
C TYR A 145 31.43 23.78 -30.12
N VAL A 146 32.03 24.21 -29.01
CA VAL A 146 31.39 25.08 -28.04
C VAL A 146 32.09 26.43 -28.10
N ASN A 147 31.43 27.43 -28.67
CA ASN A 147 32.05 28.75 -28.85
C ASN A 147 31.02 29.87 -28.76
N TYR A 148 31.24 30.80 -27.85
CA TYR A 148 30.40 31.96 -27.73
C TYR A 148 30.69 32.97 -28.85
N MET A 149 29.70 33.20 -29.72
CA MET A 149 29.88 34.01 -30.94
C MET A 149 29.45 35.48 -30.82
N PHE A 150 28.89 35.92 -29.70
CA PHE A 150 28.20 37.22 -29.61
C PHE A 150 28.78 38.14 -28.53
N LEU A 151 28.50 39.45 -28.58
CA LEU A 151 29.07 40.44 -27.63
C LEU A 151 28.15 40.69 -26.42
N ASN A 152 27.05 39.93 -26.26
CA ASN A 152 26.02 40.15 -25.24
C ASN A 152 26.24 39.32 -23.96
N MET A 153 26.83 39.92 -22.92
CA MET A 153 27.28 39.22 -21.70
C MET A 153 26.20 38.49 -20.89
N GLU A 154 24.91 38.61 -21.24
CA GLU A 154 23.79 37.92 -20.56
C GLU A 154 23.56 36.47 -21.03
N LEU A 155 24.15 36.05 -22.16
CA LEU A 155 23.99 34.69 -22.68
C LEU A 155 25.25 33.84 -22.40
N SER A 156 25.03 32.55 -22.15
CA SER A 156 26.07 31.55 -21.88
C SER A 156 25.99 30.41 -22.88
N ALA A 157 27.13 29.80 -23.23
CA ALA A 157 27.18 28.49 -23.86
C ALA A 157 27.55 27.48 -22.76
N SER A 158 26.87 26.34 -22.68
CA SER A 158 27.19 25.30 -21.69
C SER A 158 26.97 23.93 -22.27
N LEU A 159 27.82 22.99 -21.86
CA LEU A 159 27.79 21.61 -22.31
C LEU A 159 27.97 20.70 -21.11
N THR A 160 27.03 19.79 -20.90
CA THR A 160 27.14 18.70 -19.93
C THR A 160 27.13 17.37 -20.67
N ILE A 161 28.11 16.50 -20.39
CA ILE A 161 28.21 15.15 -20.96
C ILE A 161 28.23 14.13 -19.81
N ASN A 162 27.27 13.21 -19.84
CA ASN A 162 27.06 12.21 -18.79
C ASN A 162 27.35 10.76 -19.23
N GLY A 163 27.84 10.57 -20.46
CA GLY A 163 28.20 9.25 -20.99
C GLY A 163 28.49 9.28 -22.49
N GLY A 164 28.58 8.10 -23.12
CA GLY A 164 28.81 7.95 -24.56
C GLY A 164 30.29 7.84 -24.98
N THR A 165 30.51 7.37 -26.20
CA THR A 165 31.82 7.30 -26.86
C THR A 165 31.89 8.28 -28.03
N TYR A 166 32.90 9.15 -28.05
CA TYR A 166 33.03 10.25 -29.00
C TYR A 166 34.29 10.08 -29.84
N ASN A 167 34.08 9.94 -31.15
CA ASN A 167 35.15 9.71 -32.13
C ASN A 167 35.22 10.82 -33.17
N ASN A 168 36.44 11.30 -33.41
CA ASN A 168 36.82 12.02 -34.62
C ASN A 168 37.86 11.17 -35.35
N GLN A 169 37.53 10.70 -36.55
CA GLN A 169 38.34 9.66 -37.21
C GLN A 169 39.67 10.14 -37.77
N TYR A 170 39.85 11.45 -37.89
CA TYR A 170 41.17 12.03 -38.05
C TYR A 170 41.81 12.04 -36.65
N THR A 171 42.37 10.90 -36.23
CA THR A 171 42.84 10.60 -34.86
C THR A 171 43.89 11.55 -34.27
N GLN A 172 44.32 12.55 -35.04
CA GLN A 172 45.19 13.66 -34.64
C GLN A 172 44.40 14.93 -34.26
N LEU A 173 43.06 14.91 -34.35
CA LEU A 173 42.19 16.09 -34.22
C LEU A 173 41.15 15.93 -33.13
N PRO A 174 40.78 17.00 -32.41
CA PRO A 174 39.99 16.91 -31.19
C PRO A 174 38.57 16.41 -31.40
N CYS A 175 38.03 15.72 -30.39
CA CYS A 175 36.61 15.40 -30.29
C CYS A 175 35.79 16.59 -29.78
N LEU A 176 36.40 17.44 -28.95
CA LEU A 176 35.77 18.63 -28.38
C LEU A 176 36.72 19.81 -28.50
N ILE A 177 36.20 20.90 -29.06
CA ILE A 177 36.85 22.22 -29.01
C ILE A 177 35.92 23.18 -28.29
N ALA A 178 36.43 23.79 -27.24
CA ALA A 178 35.75 24.79 -26.45
C ALA A 178 36.55 26.10 -26.43
N GLY A 179 35.90 27.25 -26.62
CA GLY A 179 36.55 28.55 -26.53
C GLY A 179 35.61 29.73 -26.36
N ASN A 180 36.05 30.76 -25.64
CA ASN A 180 35.30 31.99 -25.32
C ASN A 180 34.00 31.78 -24.54
N ILE A 181 33.85 30.70 -23.77
CA ILE A 181 32.56 30.32 -23.20
C ILE A 181 32.25 31.08 -21.91
N ASN A 182 31.06 31.69 -21.82
CA ASN A 182 30.51 32.36 -20.64
C ASN A 182 29.59 31.42 -19.81
N GLY A 183 29.99 30.17 -19.62
CA GLY A 183 29.18 29.12 -18.98
C GLY A 183 30.01 27.88 -18.63
N ASP A 184 29.35 26.81 -18.20
CA ASP A 184 30.04 25.62 -17.68
C ASP A 184 30.21 24.54 -18.76
N LEU A 185 31.39 23.94 -18.81
CA LEU A 185 31.68 22.69 -19.49
C LEU A 185 31.85 21.59 -18.43
N ILE A 186 30.92 20.65 -18.37
CA ILE A 186 30.88 19.59 -17.37
C ILE A 186 30.94 18.23 -18.06
N ILE A 187 31.96 17.44 -17.77
CA ILE A 187 32.10 16.06 -18.26
C ILE A 187 32.06 15.14 -17.04
N ASN A 188 30.91 14.50 -16.82
CA ASN A 188 30.73 13.57 -15.70
C ASN A 188 31.20 12.16 -16.05
N ASN A 189 31.09 11.76 -17.31
CA ASN A 189 31.57 10.46 -17.80
C ASN A 189 31.66 10.46 -19.33
N GLY A 190 32.21 9.39 -19.92
CA GLY A 190 32.29 9.19 -21.37
C GLY A 190 33.68 8.73 -21.83
N VAL A 191 33.80 8.42 -23.11
CA VAL A 191 35.07 8.01 -23.75
C VAL A 191 35.37 8.96 -24.91
N PHE A 192 36.43 9.75 -24.80
CA PHE A 192 36.89 10.68 -25.83
C PHE A 192 38.13 10.11 -26.50
N CYS A 193 37.94 9.55 -27.70
CA CYS A 193 38.99 8.86 -28.45
C CYS A 193 39.99 9.80 -29.14
N SER A 194 39.84 11.12 -28.94
CA SER A 194 40.78 12.15 -29.37
C SER A 194 40.82 13.31 -28.38
N ALA A 195 41.67 14.31 -28.64
CA ALA A 195 41.91 15.42 -27.74
C ALA A 195 40.62 16.18 -27.37
N VAL A 196 40.56 16.63 -26.12
CA VAL A 196 39.61 17.63 -25.62
C VAL A 196 40.40 18.92 -25.45
N ILE A 197 40.10 19.92 -26.27
CA ILE A 197 40.86 21.17 -26.33
C ILE A 197 40.00 22.32 -25.82
N ILE A 198 40.55 23.06 -24.87
CA ILE A 198 39.93 24.23 -24.27
C ILE A 198 40.82 25.43 -24.52
N ASN A 199 40.46 26.19 -25.55
CA ASN A 199 41.18 27.34 -26.07
C ASN A 199 40.40 28.63 -25.82
N ASN A 200 40.72 29.32 -24.73
CA ASN A 200 40.18 30.65 -24.49
C ASN A 200 41.16 31.70 -25.05
N TYR A 201 40.79 32.31 -26.18
CA TYR A 201 41.53 33.43 -26.75
C TYR A 201 41.04 34.70 -26.05
N ASN A 202 41.92 35.37 -25.30
CA ASN A 202 41.63 36.63 -24.62
C ASN A 202 41.14 37.71 -25.60
N LEU A 203 39.83 37.77 -25.87
CA LEU A 203 39.17 38.87 -26.60
C LEU A 203 38.80 40.01 -25.64
N GLY A 204 39.72 40.39 -24.75
CA GLY A 204 39.71 41.68 -24.05
C GLY A 204 38.53 42.02 -23.12
N LYS A 205 37.53 41.16 -22.93
CA LYS A 205 36.40 41.36 -22.01
C LYS A 205 35.98 40.01 -21.41
N GLY A 206 36.45 39.75 -20.19
CA GLY A 206 36.35 38.45 -19.55
C GLY A 206 34.94 38.05 -19.17
N VAL A 207 34.59 36.80 -19.48
CA VAL A 207 33.97 35.91 -18.49
C VAL A 207 34.63 34.53 -18.66
N PRO A 208 35.19 33.94 -17.60
CA PRO A 208 36.02 32.76 -17.75
C PRO A 208 35.16 31.48 -17.72
N THR A 209 35.46 30.51 -18.58
CA THR A 209 34.70 29.25 -18.70
C THR A 209 34.98 28.34 -17.53
N ASN A 210 33.98 27.83 -16.80
CA ASN A 210 34.30 26.78 -15.82
C ASN A 210 34.40 25.43 -16.52
N PHE A 211 35.41 24.64 -16.18
CA PHE A 211 35.64 23.32 -16.75
C PHE A 211 35.76 22.27 -15.66
N TYR A 212 34.81 21.33 -15.64
CA TYR A 212 34.75 20.26 -14.66
C TYR A 212 34.82 18.91 -15.36
N VAL A 213 35.81 18.10 -15.01
CA VAL A 213 35.87 16.67 -15.36
C VAL A 213 35.70 15.89 -14.07
N ASN A 214 34.57 15.19 -13.94
CA ASN A 214 34.21 14.38 -12.78
C ASN A 214 34.30 12.87 -13.06
N GLY A 215 34.73 12.50 -14.27
CA GLY A 215 34.85 11.12 -14.70
C GLY A 215 35.17 10.97 -16.18
N GLY A 216 35.42 9.73 -16.61
CA GLY A 216 35.57 9.36 -18.02
C GLY A 216 36.98 8.98 -18.45
N LYS A 217 37.10 8.66 -19.74
CA LYS A 217 38.34 8.26 -20.40
C LYS A 217 38.64 9.23 -21.53
N PHE A 218 39.86 9.74 -21.58
CA PHE A 218 40.30 10.73 -22.54
C PHE A 218 41.56 10.26 -23.22
N LYS A 219 41.72 10.57 -24.49
CA LYS A 219 43.01 10.42 -25.15
C LYS A 219 43.99 11.50 -24.65
N GLN A 220 43.56 12.75 -24.74
CA GLN A 220 44.33 13.92 -24.37
C GLN A 220 43.39 15.02 -23.84
N ILE A 221 43.87 15.81 -22.88
CA ILE A 221 43.19 17.03 -22.41
C ILE A 221 44.19 18.18 -22.47
N ASP A 222 43.85 19.21 -23.27
CA ASP A 222 44.61 20.45 -23.37
C ASP A 222 43.74 21.62 -22.91
N SER A 223 44.19 22.36 -21.90
CA SER A 223 43.47 23.52 -21.36
C SER A 223 44.36 24.76 -21.32
N SER A 224 43.84 25.91 -21.76
CA SER A 224 44.59 27.17 -21.84
C SER A 224 44.01 28.33 -21.00
N ASP A 225 44.84 29.36 -20.86
CA ASP A 225 44.94 30.51 -19.92
C ASP A 225 43.69 31.28 -19.45
N SER A 226 42.46 30.97 -19.88
CA SER A 226 41.28 31.77 -19.52
C SER A 226 40.02 30.97 -19.22
N VAL A 227 40.18 29.73 -18.76
CA VAL A 227 39.15 29.01 -18.00
C VAL A 227 39.05 29.57 -16.58
N GLY A 228 37.83 29.71 -16.07
CA GLY A 228 37.47 30.14 -14.71
C GLY A 228 37.91 29.09 -13.71
N GLU A 229 36.96 28.51 -12.98
CA GLU A 229 37.26 27.36 -12.16
C GLU A 229 37.56 26.15 -13.07
N THR A 230 38.65 25.44 -12.79
CA THR A 230 38.99 24.19 -13.50
C THR A 230 39.20 23.11 -12.46
N CYS A 231 38.51 21.98 -12.61
CA CYS A 231 38.62 20.87 -11.68
C CYS A 231 38.56 19.55 -12.45
N ILE A 232 39.66 18.80 -12.42
CA ILE A 232 39.81 17.51 -13.08
C ILE A 232 39.97 16.44 -12.00
N LYS A 233 39.08 15.44 -12.02
CA LYS A 233 39.06 14.34 -11.07
C LYS A 233 38.41 13.08 -11.66
N ASP A 234 38.75 11.94 -11.06
CA ASP A 234 38.18 10.62 -11.32
C ASP A 234 38.22 10.15 -12.80
N CYS A 235 39.24 10.57 -13.56
CA CYS A 235 39.37 10.27 -14.98
C CYS A 235 40.64 9.51 -15.33
N THR A 236 40.63 8.86 -16.49
CA THR A 236 41.82 8.27 -17.11
C THR A 236 42.17 9.01 -18.39
N ILE A 237 43.45 9.33 -18.58
CA ILE A 237 43.96 10.00 -19.78
C ILE A 237 45.06 9.11 -20.37
N SER A 238 45.01 8.76 -21.66
CA SER A 238 45.93 7.77 -22.22
C SER A 238 47.22 8.34 -22.80
N GLU A 239 47.27 9.63 -23.14
CA GLU A 239 48.42 10.26 -23.80
C GLU A 239 48.98 11.48 -23.06
N SER A 240 48.20 12.54 -22.85
CA SER A 240 48.71 13.73 -22.18
C SER A 240 47.63 14.58 -21.52
N LEU A 241 48.01 15.20 -20.41
CA LEU A 241 47.27 16.29 -19.76
C LEU A 241 48.17 17.51 -19.76
N PHE A 242 47.76 18.55 -20.47
CA PHE A 242 48.48 19.81 -20.58
C PHE A 242 47.63 20.98 -20.11
N VAL A 243 48.20 21.83 -19.26
CA VAL A 243 47.60 23.10 -18.86
C VAL A 243 48.57 24.26 -19.11
N SER A 244 48.11 25.25 -19.87
CA SER A 244 48.86 26.49 -20.11
C SER A 244 48.52 27.54 -19.04
N ASN A 245 49.56 28.23 -18.56
CA ASN A 245 49.53 29.32 -17.57
C ASN A 245 48.75 29.08 -16.25
N LYS A 246 48.44 27.82 -15.94
CA LYS A 246 48.09 27.31 -14.59
C LYS A 246 49.05 26.18 -14.21
N PHE A 247 49.00 25.76 -12.96
CA PHE A 247 49.66 24.55 -12.50
C PHE A 247 48.70 23.36 -12.43
N LEU A 248 49.21 22.14 -12.63
CA LEU A 248 48.42 20.92 -12.48
C LEU A 248 47.79 20.79 -11.07
N GLU A 249 48.48 21.28 -10.04
CA GLU A 249 47.96 21.33 -8.66
C GLU A 249 46.78 22.29 -8.46
N GLU A 250 46.59 23.25 -9.36
CA GLU A 250 45.47 24.21 -9.31
C GLU A 250 44.23 23.69 -10.04
N VAL A 251 44.40 22.70 -10.93
CA VAL A 251 43.32 22.19 -11.78
C VAL A 251 42.92 20.76 -11.44
N ILE A 252 43.79 19.97 -10.83
CA ILE A 252 43.46 18.63 -10.34
C ILE A 252 42.86 18.78 -8.95
N TYR A 253 41.74 18.09 -8.71
CA TYR A 253 41.07 18.17 -7.40
C TYR A 253 42.00 17.71 -6.28
N SER A 254 42.15 18.53 -5.25
CA SER A 254 43.25 18.43 -4.28
C SER A 254 43.29 17.14 -3.45
N SER A 255 42.18 16.41 -3.32
CA SER A 255 42.17 15.10 -2.65
C SER A 255 42.46 13.92 -3.57
N SER A 256 42.71 14.18 -4.85
CA SER A 256 42.92 13.11 -5.84
C SER A 256 44.29 12.46 -5.69
N VAL A 257 44.32 11.16 -5.92
CA VAL A 257 45.57 10.40 -6.13
C VAL A 257 45.85 10.38 -7.63
N VAL A 258 47.06 10.79 -8.02
CA VAL A 258 47.48 10.83 -9.43
C VAL A 258 48.54 9.77 -9.67
N THR A 259 48.31 8.90 -10.65
CA THR A 259 49.32 7.96 -11.14
C THR A 259 49.71 8.27 -12.58
N GLN A 260 51.00 8.15 -12.89
CA GLN A 260 51.56 8.28 -14.23
C GLN A 260 52.27 6.99 -14.59
N ASN A 261 51.86 6.36 -15.69
CA ASN A 261 52.32 5.05 -16.16
C ASN A 261 52.29 3.98 -15.04
N GLY A 262 51.26 4.03 -14.18
CA GLY A 262 51.07 3.13 -13.05
C GLY A 262 51.86 3.48 -11.78
N THR A 263 52.66 4.54 -11.79
CA THR A 263 53.38 5.03 -10.60
C THR A 263 52.66 6.22 -9.98
N GLU A 264 52.37 6.18 -8.68
CA GLU A 264 51.79 7.31 -7.95
C GLU A 264 52.76 8.49 -7.86
N LEU A 265 52.27 9.70 -8.10
CA LEU A 265 53.03 10.94 -8.01
C LEU A 265 52.81 11.60 -6.65
N THR A 266 53.90 11.85 -5.92
CA THR A 266 53.87 12.60 -4.65
C THR A 266 53.91 14.12 -4.84
N THR A 267 54.37 14.57 -6.01
CA THR A 267 54.36 15.97 -6.44
C THR A 267 54.01 16.03 -7.92
N LEU A 268 53.20 17.02 -8.31
CA LEU A 268 52.80 17.19 -9.70
C LEU A 268 53.82 18.08 -10.44
N PRO A 269 54.16 17.75 -11.70
CA PRO A 269 54.88 18.70 -12.55
C PRO A 269 54.03 19.95 -12.77
N LYS A 270 54.68 21.04 -13.18
CA LYS A 270 53.99 22.33 -13.29
C LYS A 270 52.84 22.29 -14.29
N GLN A 271 53.07 21.85 -15.53
CA GLN A 271 52.12 22.10 -16.62
C GLN A 271 51.70 20.88 -17.43
N GLU A 272 52.46 19.79 -17.37
CA GLU A 272 52.24 18.67 -18.30
C GLU A 272 52.50 17.32 -17.63
N LEU A 273 51.60 16.37 -17.91
CA LEU A 273 51.80 14.95 -17.72
C LEU A 273 51.66 14.24 -19.07
N THR A 274 52.48 13.20 -19.27
CA THR A 274 52.48 12.39 -20.49
C THR A 274 52.43 10.89 -20.20
N GLY A 275 51.98 10.11 -21.17
CA GLY A 275 51.69 8.68 -21.02
C GLY A 275 50.33 8.45 -20.35
N THR A 276 50.14 7.25 -19.79
CA THR A 276 48.89 6.89 -19.13
C THR A 276 48.78 7.57 -17.78
N ILE A 277 47.77 8.39 -17.58
CA ILE A 277 47.50 9.14 -16.36
C ILE A 277 46.17 8.66 -15.78
N VAL A 278 46.14 8.37 -14.49
CA VAL A 278 44.90 8.05 -13.76
C VAL A 278 44.80 9.01 -12.58
N ILE A 279 43.70 9.76 -12.54
CA ILE A 279 43.35 10.66 -11.44
C ILE A 279 42.16 10.02 -10.72
N THR A 280 42.33 9.67 -9.46
CA THR A 280 41.28 8.98 -8.67
C THR A 280 40.89 9.86 -7.48
N ASP A 281 39.59 10.05 -7.25
CA ASP A 281 39.11 10.73 -6.04
C ASP A 281 38.69 9.70 -4.97
N PRO A 282 39.48 9.52 -3.89
CA PRO A 282 39.16 8.55 -2.84
C PRO A 282 37.89 8.91 -2.05
N ASN A 283 37.43 10.15 -2.15
CA ASN A 283 36.23 10.63 -1.47
C ASN A 283 34.96 10.52 -2.34
N LYS A 284 35.07 10.01 -3.57
CA LYS A 284 33.90 9.74 -4.41
C LYS A 284 32.93 8.77 -3.68
N PRO A 285 31.61 9.02 -3.70
CA PRO A 285 30.63 8.05 -3.23
C PRO A 285 30.80 6.71 -3.95
N VAL A 286 30.72 5.61 -3.20
CA VAL A 286 30.76 4.27 -3.78
C VAL A 286 29.52 3.52 -3.35
N ILE A 287 28.73 3.05 -4.31
CA ILE A 287 27.55 2.23 -4.04
C ILE A 287 27.99 0.76 -3.94
N THR A 288 27.79 0.15 -2.77
CA THR A 288 28.12 -1.27 -2.49
C THR A 288 26.90 -2.17 -2.49
N THR A 289 25.70 -1.60 -2.28
CA THR A 289 24.43 -2.33 -2.41
C THR A 289 23.47 -1.51 -3.25
N GLN A 290 22.91 -2.18 -4.24
CA GLN A 290 21.99 -1.66 -5.24
C GLN A 290 20.59 -2.22 -4.96
N PRO A 291 19.50 -1.47 -5.21
CA PRO A 291 18.16 -2.03 -5.15
C PRO A 291 18.01 -3.16 -6.18
N THR A 292 17.16 -4.15 -5.90
CA THR A 292 16.94 -5.29 -6.80
C THR A 292 15.46 -5.48 -7.05
N ASN A 293 15.13 -6.10 -8.19
CA ASN A 293 13.74 -6.43 -8.51
C ASN A 293 13.11 -7.24 -7.36
N LEU A 294 11.88 -6.88 -6.98
CA LEU A 294 11.17 -7.49 -5.87
C LEU A 294 9.93 -8.23 -6.37
N ASN A 295 9.77 -9.47 -5.90
CA ASN A 295 8.54 -10.24 -6.02
C ASN A 295 7.83 -10.27 -4.66
N ILE A 296 6.71 -9.58 -4.57
CA ILE A 296 5.87 -9.52 -3.37
C ILE A 296 4.84 -10.64 -3.47
N GLY A 297 4.93 -11.61 -2.56
CA GLY A 297 4.13 -12.84 -2.63
C GLY A 297 2.63 -12.66 -2.37
N TYR A 298 2.23 -11.58 -1.69
CA TYR A 298 0.84 -11.36 -1.27
C TYR A 298 0.44 -9.88 -1.35
N ILE A 299 -0.84 -9.65 -1.63
CA ILE A 299 -1.47 -8.33 -1.60
C ILE A 299 -1.36 -7.74 -0.19
N GLY A 300 -1.04 -6.45 -0.10
CA GLY A 300 -0.91 -5.71 1.15
C GLY A 300 0.48 -5.80 1.79
N ASN A 301 1.35 -6.70 1.34
CA ASN A 301 2.71 -6.81 1.87
C ASN A 301 3.59 -5.60 1.51
N THR A 302 4.71 -5.48 2.22
CA THR A 302 5.67 -4.37 2.07
C THR A 302 6.75 -4.70 1.03
N ALA A 303 7.00 -3.77 0.11
CA ALA A 303 8.20 -3.73 -0.73
C ALA A 303 9.32 -3.03 0.05
N THR A 304 10.53 -3.59 0.09
CA THR A 304 11.69 -2.96 0.77
C THR A 304 12.91 -2.95 -0.15
N PHE A 305 13.39 -1.75 -0.45
CA PHE A 305 14.60 -1.51 -1.25
C PHE A 305 15.72 -0.94 -0.38
N THR A 306 16.96 -1.32 -0.66
CA THR A 306 18.13 -0.87 0.12
C THR A 306 19.25 -0.36 -0.76
N VAL A 307 19.91 0.70 -0.30
CA VAL A 307 21.10 1.28 -0.91
C VAL A 307 22.14 1.55 0.16
N SER A 308 23.30 0.93 0.03
CA SER A 308 24.43 1.07 0.94
C SER A 308 25.71 1.42 0.19
N GLY A 309 26.68 2.01 0.89
CA GLY A 309 27.91 2.49 0.29
C GLY A 309 28.76 3.33 1.24
N THR A 310 29.91 3.79 0.75
CA THR A 310 30.83 4.69 1.46
C THR A 310 30.77 6.09 0.87
N ASN A 311 31.15 7.10 1.67
CA ASN A 311 31.17 8.52 1.28
C ASN A 311 29.80 9.08 0.81
N ILE A 312 28.69 8.43 1.19
CA ILE A 312 27.33 8.87 0.87
C ILE A 312 26.85 9.86 1.92
N GLN A 313 26.42 11.06 1.49
CA GLN A 313 25.88 12.11 2.35
C GLN A 313 24.36 12.21 2.27
N SER A 314 23.76 11.95 1.10
CA SER A 314 22.31 11.96 0.90
C SER A 314 21.86 10.89 -0.08
N ARG A 315 20.56 10.56 -0.03
CA ARG A 315 19.90 9.57 -0.88
C ARG A 315 18.55 10.13 -1.28
N GLN A 316 18.24 10.17 -2.56
CA GLN A 316 16.94 10.58 -3.08
C GLN A 316 16.33 9.39 -3.79
N TRP A 317 15.18 8.91 -3.32
CA TRP A 317 14.48 7.80 -3.95
C TRP A 317 13.51 8.31 -5.00
N HIS A 318 13.45 7.60 -6.12
CA HIS A 318 12.64 7.93 -7.28
C HIS A 318 11.76 6.74 -7.65
N LEU A 319 10.58 7.03 -8.19
CA LEU A 319 9.62 6.05 -8.64
C LEU A 319 9.32 6.31 -10.11
N ILE A 320 9.37 5.26 -10.92
CA ILE A 320 9.05 5.27 -12.34
C ILE A 320 7.82 4.39 -12.54
N ASP A 321 6.83 4.90 -13.27
CA ASP A 321 5.65 4.12 -13.64
C ASP A 321 5.93 3.15 -14.80
N PRO A 322 5.01 2.23 -15.13
CA PRO A 322 5.22 1.26 -16.22
C PRO A 322 5.39 1.88 -17.61
N SER A 323 5.02 3.15 -17.81
CA SER A 323 5.25 3.87 -19.07
C SER A 323 6.68 4.41 -19.20
N GLY A 324 7.47 4.33 -18.12
CA GLY A 324 8.83 4.86 -18.06
C GLY A 324 8.93 6.29 -17.53
N LYS A 325 7.81 6.86 -17.07
CA LYS A 325 7.75 8.22 -16.53
C LYS A 325 8.03 8.25 -15.03
N GLU A 326 8.80 9.24 -14.58
CA GLU A 326 9.00 9.47 -13.15
C GLU A 326 7.74 10.06 -12.51
N VAL A 327 7.34 9.52 -11.35
CA VAL A 327 6.13 9.91 -10.63
C VAL A 327 6.41 10.05 -9.14
N THR A 328 5.55 10.78 -8.43
CA THR A 328 5.67 10.93 -6.98
C THR A 328 5.14 9.68 -6.25
N PHE A 329 5.67 9.40 -5.06
CA PHE A 329 5.11 8.36 -4.20
C PHE A 329 3.70 8.70 -3.67
N ASP A 330 3.33 9.98 -3.64
CA ASP A 330 1.94 10.38 -3.34
C ASP A 330 0.97 9.90 -4.42
N SER A 331 1.39 9.83 -5.69
CA SER A 331 0.53 9.38 -6.78
C SER A 331 0.05 7.93 -6.62
N ILE A 332 0.89 7.04 -6.08
CA ILE A 332 0.50 5.65 -5.82
C ILE A 332 -0.41 5.53 -4.59
N LYS A 333 -0.27 6.44 -3.62
CA LYS A 333 -1.15 6.52 -2.45
C LYS A 333 -2.54 6.99 -2.83
N GLU A 334 -2.64 8.05 -3.63
CA GLU A 334 -3.91 8.58 -4.14
C GLU A 334 -4.67 7.54 -4.98
N LYS A 335 -3.94 6.72 -5.75
CA LYS A 335 -4.52 5.62 -6.53
C LYS A 335 -4.82 4.36 -5.70
N GLY A 336 -4.38 4.31 -4.44
CA GLY A 336 -4.55 3.15 -3.57
C GLY A 336 -3.64 1.96 -3.89
N TYR A 337 -2.57 2.15 -4.67
CA TYR A 337 -1.66 1.06 -5.08
C TYR A 337 -0.64 0.69 -4.02
N GLY A 338 -0.40 1.59 -3.06
CA GLY A 338 0.53 1.44 -1.95
C GLY A 338 0.83 2.81 -1.34
N LYS A 339 1.56 2.83 -0.22
CA LYS A 339 1.97 4.08 0.42
C LYS A 339 3.35 3.93 1.06
N LEU A 340 4.08 5.03 1.23
CA LEU A 340 5.35 4.99 1.95
C LEU A 340 5.14 4.70 3.44
N ALA A 341 6.09 3.96 4.03
CA ALA A 341 6.12 3.72 5.48
C ALA A 341 6.50 4.97 6.28
N SER A 342 7.29 5.87 5.70
CA SER A 342 7.70 7.15 6.28
C SER A 342 7.83 8.22 5.20
N ASP A 343 7.55 9.48 5.57
CA ASP A 343 7.55 10.61 4.63
C ASP A 343 8.96 11.16 4.33
N SER A 344 10.03 10.60 4.91
CA SER A 344 11.41 11.09 4.75
C SER A 344 12.17 10.31 3.68
N MET A 345 12.10 10.80 2.44
CA MET A 345 12.74 10.19 1.26
C MET A 345 14.22 10.55 1.06
N THR A 346 14.78 11.47 1.85
CA THR A 346 15.99 12.23 1.46
C THR A 346 17.32 11.79 2.10
N THR A 347 17.27 10.84 3.04
CA THR A 347 18.49 10.35 3.74
C THR A 347 18.50 8.85 4.04
N SER A 348 17.34 8.18 3.97
CA SER A 348 17.22 6.78 4.36
C SER A 348 17.94 5.85 3.39
N SER A 349 18.73 4.92 3.93
CA SER A 349 19.32 3.79 3.20
C SER A 349 18.28 2.77 2.73
N THR A 350 17.04 2.89 3.21
CA THR A 350 15.97 1.94 2.96
C THR A 350 14.70 2.68 2.54
N LEU A 351 14.08 2.23 1.45
CA LEU A 351 12.75 2.64 1.03
C LEU A 351 11.75 1.52 1.31
N GLN A 352 10.62 1.86 1.93
CA GLN A 352 9.55 0.91 2.19
C GLN A 352 8.21 1.42 1.64
N ILE A 353 7.62 0.64 0.74
CA ILE A 353 6.25 0.84 0.26
C ILE A 353 5.38 -0.22 0.93
N VAL A 354 4.44 0.19 1.77
CA VAL A 354 3.52 -0.69 2.49
C VAL A 354 2.18 -0.77 1.76
N GLN A 355 1.39 -1.80 2.09
CA GLN A 355 0.07 -2.01 1.51
C GLN A 355 0.12 -2.12 -0.03
N CYS A 356 1.11 -2.85 -0.57
CA CYS A 356 1.28 -2.95 -2.02
C CYS A 356 0.11 -3.73 -2.66
N MET A 357 -0.51 -3.15 -3.67
CA MET A 357 -1.57 -3.76 -4.47
C MET A 357 -1.04 -4.23 -5.82
N PRO A 358 -1.72 -5.16 -6.52
CA PRO A 358 -1.29 -5.68 -7.82
C PRO A 358 -1.03 -4.63 -8.89
N GLU A 359 -1.74 -3.51 -8.84
CA GLU A 359 -1.63 -2.37 -9.75
C GLU A 359 -0.27 -1.66 -9.65
N LEU A 360 0.49 -1.90 -8.57
CA LEU A 360 1.87 -1.44 -8.41
C LEU A 360 2.87 -2.27 -9.24
N THR A 361 2.44 -3.37 -9.86
CA THR A 361 3.32 -4.20 -10.70
C THR A 361 3.82 -3.43 -11.92
N GLY A 362 5.12 -3.56 -12.21
CA GLY A 362 5.80 -2.89 -13.32
C GLY A 362 6.35 -1.49 -12.98
N TYR A 363 5.98 -0.93 -11.82
CA TYR A 363 6.65 0.26 -11.30
C TYR A 363 8.10 -0.05 -10.95
N LYS A 364 9.00 0.90 -11.16
CA LYS A 364 10.44 0.76 -10.90
C LYS A 364 10.92 1.80 -9.92
N VAL A 365 11.88 1.44 -9.08
CA VAL A 365 12.50 2.32 -8.09
C VAL A 365 13.99 2.43 -8.39
N TYR A 366 14.53 3.63 -8.24
CA TYR A 366 15.98 3.85 -8.16
C TYR A 366 16.30 4.92 -7.10
N CYS A 367 17.58 5.11 -6.80
CA CYS A 367 18.05 6.10 -5.87
C CYS A 367 19.19 6.92 -6.48
N ASP A 368 19.12 8.24 -6.35
CA ASP A 368 20.25 9.13 -6.57
C ASP A 368 21.01 9.28 -5.25
N VAL A 369 22.29 8.96 -5.30
CA VAL A 369 23.22 8.93 -4.17
C VAL A 369 24.20 10.06 -4.32
N SER A 370 24.18 11.02 -3.39
CA SER A 370 25.09 12.17 -3.46
C SER A 370 26.06 12.23 -2.28
N GLY A 371 27.26 12.75 -2.56
CA GLY A 371 28.29 13.00 -1.57
C GLY A 371 29.53 13.61 -2.20
N ASN A 372 30.19 14.53 -1.48
CA ASN A 372 31.46 15.15 -1.89
C ASN A 372 31.44 15.74 -3.32
N GLY A 373 30.30 16.34 -3.71
CA GLY A 373 30.11 16.96 -5.02
C GLY A 373 29.83 16.00 -6.18
N TYR A 374 29.59 14.71 -5.90
CA TYR A 374 29.12 13.74 -6.88
C TYR A 374 27.65 13.39 -6.64
N THR A 375 26.97 13.03 -7.71
CA THR A 375 25.68 12.33 -7.68
C THR A 375 25.80 11.09 -8.58
N LEU A 376 25.53 9.92 -8.00
CA LEU A 376 25.53 8.63 -8.69
C LEU A 376 24.14 8.03 -8.66
N LYS A 377 23.68 7.52 -9.79
CA LYS A 377 22.39 6.83 -9.91
C LYS A 377 22.56 5.33 -9.66
N THR A 378 21.67 4.73 -8.88
CA THR A 378 21.60 3.27 -8.73
C THR A 378 21.04 2.61 -9.99
N ASN A 379 21.10 1.28 -10.05
CA ASN A 379 20.23 0.55 -10.98
C ASN A 379 18.74 0.83 -10.68
N THR A 380 17.90 0.52 -11.66
CA THR A 380 16.45 0.48 -11.49
C THR A 380 16.02 -0.92 -11.03
N ALA A 381 15.04 -0.95 -10.14
CA ALA A 381 14.51 -2.16 -9.53
C ALA A 381 12.99 -2.21 -9.68
N GLU A 382 12.48 -3.26 -10.33
CA GLU A 382 11.06 -3.42 -10.64
C GLU A 382 10.28 -4.08 -9.49
N ILE A 383 9.06 -3.61 -9.25
CA ILE A 383 8.10 -4.16 -8.30
C ILE A 383 7.17 -5.12 -9.02
N ASN A 384 7.02 -6.33 -8.49
CA ASN A 384 6.05 -7.31 -8.96
C ASN A 384 5.21 -7.79 -7.78
N VAL A 385 3.89 -7.58 -7.82
CA VAL A 385 2.99 -7.95 -6.74
C VAL A 385 2.07 -9.09 -7.20
N ALA A 386 2.16 -10.24 -6.54
CA ALA A 386 1.31 -11.36 -6.85
C ALA A 386 -0.15 -11.04 -6.52
N LYS A 387 -1.08 -11.52 -7.37
CA LYS A 387 -2.53 -11.43 -7.16
C LYS A 387 -3.03 -12.46 -6.14
N LYS A 388 -2.36 -12.53 -4.98
CA LYS A 388 -2.61 -13.50 -3.90
C LYS A 388 -3.10 -12.83 -2.62
N VAL A 389 -4.27 -13.22 -2.14
CA VAL A 389 -4.83 -12.74 -0.85
C VAL A 389 -4.42 -13.68 0.28
N ASN A 390 -3.72 -13.16 1.28
CA ASN A 390 -3.28 -13.95 2.43
C ASN A 390 -4.12 -13.74 3.70
N PHE A 391 -4.82 -12.61 3.81
CA PHE A 391 -5.66 -12.33 4.97
C PHE A 391 -6.95 -11.62 4.54
N ILE A 392 -8.01 -11.89 5.28
CA ILE A 392 -9.34 -11.30 5.13
C ILE A 392 -9.72 -10.69 6.48
N TYR A 393 -10.24 -9.47 6.46
CA TYR A 393 -10.96 -8.89 7.58
C TYR A 393 -12.44 -8.94 7.24
N ALA A 394 -13.24 -9.52 8.12
CA ALA A 394 -14.68 -9.69 7.97
C ALA A 394 -15.40 -9.02 9.14
N ASP A 395 -16.54 -8.41 8.85
CA ASP A 395 -17.43 -7.82 9.85
C ASP A 395 -18.85 -8.34 9.60
N ILE A 396 -19.53 -8.75 10.66
CA ILE A 396 -20.91 -9.23 10.59
C ILE A 396 -21.80 -8.15 11.18
N GLU A 397 -22.79 -7.69 10.42
CA GLU A 397 -23.65 -6.56 10.82
C GLU A 397 -24.31 -6.82 12.19
N ASN A 398 -24.19 -5.86 13.12
CA ASN A 398 -24.77 -5.87 14.47
C ASN A 398 -24.35 -7.05 15.38
N PHE A 399 -23.31 -7.82 15.02
CA PHE A 399 -22.96 -9.05 15.73
C PHE A 399 -22.54 -8.86 17.20
N GLU A 400 -22.11 -7.65 17.57
CA GLU A 400 -21.84 -7.26 18.94
C GLU A 400 -23.07 -7.34 19.85
N SER A 401 -24.27 -7.27 19.26
CA SER A 401 -25.57 -7.33 19.96
C SER A 401 -26.18 -8.73 20.00
N ALA A 402 -25.48 -9.76 19.53
CA ALA A 402 -25.98 -11.14 19.43
C ALA A 402 -26.13 -11.86 20.80
N VAL A 403 -27.08 -11.42 21.63
CA VAL A 403 -27.41 -11.99 22.94
C VAL A 403 -28.64 -12.90 22.87
N HIS A 404 -28.90 -13.64 23.94
CA HIS A 404 -30.12 -14.45 24.07
C HIS A 404 -31.40 -13.65 23.73
N GLY A 405 -32.32 -14.27 22.99
CA GLY A 405 -33.59 -13.64 22.63
C GLY A 405 -33.65 -13.10 21.21
N HIS A 406 -32.50 -12.88 20.58
CA HIS A 406 -32.43 -12.36 19.21
C HIS A 406 -32.54 -13.46 18.16
N ASN A 407 -32.97 -13.08 16.96
CA ASN A 407 -33.04 -14.00 15.82
C ASN A 407 -31.69 -14.07 15.09
N ILE A 408 -31.28 -15.26 14.66
CA ILE A 408 -30.08 -15.47 13.85
C ILE A 408 -30.04 -14.61 12.58
N GLU A 409 -31.19 -14.34 11.94
CA GLU A 409 -31.25 -13.54 10.70
C GLU A 409 -30.72 -12.11 10.87
N GLU A 410 -30.76 -11.57 12.08
CA GLU A 410 -30.23 -10.23 12.40
C GLU A 410 -28.70 -10.17 12.23
N PHE A 411 -28.02 -11.32 12.25
CA PHE A 411 -26.56 -11.46 12.33
C PHE A 411 -25.97 -12.30 11.17
N ARG A 412 -26.54 -12.14 9.97
CA ARG A 412 -26.07 -12.86 8.78
C ARG A 412 -25.17 -12.06 7.86
N LYS A 413 -25.43 -10.77 7.68
CA LYS A 413 -24.81 -10.04 6.58
C LYS A 413 -23.33 -9.78 6.87
N VAL A 414 -22.46 -10.24 5.97
CA VAL A 414 -21.00 -10.11 6.11
C VAL A 414 -20.49 -9.03 5.18
N THR A 415 -19.59 -8.18 5.67
CA THR A 415 -18.77 -7.29 4.84
C THR A 415 -17.30 -7.68 4.96
N ALA A 416 -16.56 -7.68 3.86
CA ALA A 416 -15.14 -7.99 3.83
C ALA A 416 -14.32 -6.73 3.52
N THR A 417 -13.32 -6.41 4.34
CA THR A 417 -12.56 -5.15 4.26
C THR A 417 -11.41 -5.19 3.24
N VAL A 418 -11.07 -6.34 2.66
CA VAL A 418 -10.22 -6.44 1.43
C VAL A 418 -11.07 -6.21 0.16
N ALA A 419 -11.94 -5.21 0.26
CA ALA A 419 -13.22 -5.05 -0.45
C ALA A 419 -13.19 -5.00 -1.99
N SER A 420 -12.02 -5.05 -2.64
CA SER A 420 -11.91 -5.07 -4.11
C SER A 420 -11.63 -6.45 -4.72
N HIS A 421 -11.19 -7.45 -3.95
CA HIS A 421 -10.66 -8.70 -4.52
C HIS A 421 -11.36 -9.97 -4.03
N CYS A 422 -12.34 -9.86 -3.14
CA CYS A 422 -13.18 -10.98 -2.73
C CYS A 422 -14.59 -10.51 -2.38
N THR A 423 -15.56 -11.40 -2.54
CA THR A 423 -16.94 -11.24 -2.06
C THR A 423 -17.19 -12.18 -0.89
N ALA A 424 -17.97 -11.74 0.09
CA ALA A 424 -18.41 -12.57 1.20
C ALA A 424 -19.85 -13.04 0.96
N SER A 425 -20.14 -14.29 1.32
CA SER A 425 -21.52 -14.76 1.50
C SER A 425 -22.08 -14.26 2.84
N ASP A 426 -23.39 -14.42 3.03
CA ASP A 426 -23.97 -14.33 4.36
C ASP A 426 -23.36 -15.40 5.30
N ALA A 427 -23.24 -15.05 6.58
CA ALA A 427 -22.80 -15.92 7.64
C ALA A 427 -23.85 -17.02 7.86
N ALA A 428 -23.37 -18.25 7.96
CA ALA A 428 -24.21 -19.41 8.21
C ALA A 428 -23.95 -19.96 9.62
N TRP A 429 -25.01 -20.03 10.43
CA TRP A 429 -24.95 -20.51 11.80
C TRP A 429 -25.20 -22.02 11.85
N TYR A 430 -24.40 -22.75 12.63
CA TYR A 430 -24.50 -24.20 12.81
C TYR A 430 -24.48 -24.60 14.28
N MET A 431 -25.29 -25.60 14.63
CA MET A 431 -25.25 -26.27 15.93
C MET A 431 -25.27 -27.78 15.70
N PHE A 432 -24.33 -28.51 16.34
CA PHE A 432 -24.15 -29.96 16.13
C PHE A 432 -24.10 -30.38 14.66
N SER A 433 -23.40 -29.60 13.82
CA SER A 433 -23.31 -29.78 12.35
C SER A 433 -24.61 -29.58 11.56
N LYS A 434 -25.68 -29.11 12.20
CA LYS A 434 -26.93 -28.76 11.54
C LYS A 434 -27.00 -27.25 11.33
N SER A 435 -27.33 -26.83 10.10
CA SER A 435 -27.57 -25.42 9.78
C SER A 435 -28.80 -24.91 10.54
N MET A 436 -28.67 -23.70 11.09
CA MET A 436 -29.70 -22.99 11.83
C MET A 436 -30.30 -21.89 10.93
N GLY A 437 -31.63 -21.76 10.99
CA GLY A 437 -32.42 -20.75 10.26
C GLY A 437 -32.84 -19.60 11.16
N GLU A 438 -34.07 -19.10 10.98
CA GLU A 438 -34.75 -18.05 11.77
C GLU A 438 -35.05 -18.45 13.23
N THR A 439 -34.09 -19.07 13.90
CA THR A 439 -34.22 -19.52 15.28
C THR A 439 -33.73 -18.42 16.22
N GLU A 440 -34.36 -18.35 17.38
CA GLU A 440 -33.88 -17.56 18.51
C GLU A 440 -32.58 -18.16 19.08
N ILE A 441 -31.57 -17.33 19.35
CA ILE A 441 -30.34 -17.79 19.97
C ILE A 441 -30.51 -17.94 21.49
N SER A 442 -30.08 -19.08 22.01
CA SER A 442 -30.17 -19.43 23.43
C SER A 442 -28.88 -19.14 24.17
N VAL A 443 -28.97 -18.59 25.39
CA VAL A 443 -27.83 -18.36 26.28
C VAL A 443 -26.98 -19.62 26.48
N ASN A 444 -25.66 -19.45 26.61
CA ASN A 444 -24.68 -20.51 26.87
C ASN A 444 -24.60 -21.62 25.82
N GLU A 445 -25.37 -21.53 24.73
CA GLU A 445 -25.20 -22.38 23.56
C GLU A 445 -24.05 -21.87 22.70
N THR A 446 -23.26 -22.80 22.16
CA THR A 446 -22.15 -22.49 21.26
C THR A 446 -22.53 -22.84 19.83
N TYR A 447 -22.44 -21.84 18.96
CA TYR A 447 -22.68 -21.94 17.52
C TYR A 447 -21.37 -21.93 16.76
N ASN A 448 -21.30 -22.68 15.67
CA ASN A 448 -20.25 -22.58 14.68
C ASN A 448 -20.71 -21.63 13.58
N ILE A 449 -20.05 -20.48 13.45
CA ILE A 449 -20.37 -19.46 12.46
C ILE A 449 -19.45 -19.65 11.26
N ARG A 450 -20.03 -20.03 10.12
CA ARG A 450 -19.31 -20.25 8.87
C ARG A 450 -19.39 -19.02 7.98
N LEU A 451 -18.23 -18.63 7.45
CA LEU A 451 -18.05 -17.52 6.53
C LEU A 451 -17.45 -18.06 5.23
N GLU A 452 -18.04 -17.71 4.09
CA GLU A 452 -17.53 -18.11 2.77
C GLU A 452 -17.11 -16.89 1.97
N PHE A 453 -15.98 -17.02 1.29
CA PHE A 453 -15.42 -15.96 0.48
C PHE A 453 -15.03 -16.50 -0.89
N ASP A 454 -15.48 -15.81 -1.93
CA ASP A 454 -15.07 -16.06 -3.31
C ASP A 454 -14.10 -14.97 -3.76
N ILE A 455 -12.99 -15.36 -4.38
CA ILE A 455 -11.99 -14.44 -4.91
C ILE A 455 -12.45 -13.91 -6.29
N ALA A 456 -12.08 -12.67 -6.62
CA ALA A 456 -12.32 -12.10 -7.94
C ALA A 456 -11.49 -12.79 -9.05
N ASP A 457 -11.98 -12.74 -10.29
CA ASP A 457 -11.31 -13.35 -11.44
C ASP A 457 -9.85 -12.88 -11.60
N GLY A 458 -8.94 -13.83 -11.78
CA GLY A 458 -7.50 -13.57 -11.94
C GLY A 458 -6.74 -13.36 -10.63
N TYR A 459 -7.40 -13.55 -9.49
CA TYR A 459 -6.80 -13.58 -8.16
C TYR A 459 -6.90 -14.99 -7.57
N GLU A 460 -6.10 -15.27 -6.54
CA GLU A 460 -6.20 -16.49 -5.75
C GLU A 460 -5.94 -16.23 -4.27
N PHE A 461 -6.42 -17.12 -3.41
CA PHE A 461 -6.01 -17.17 -2.01
C PHE A 461 -4.59 -17.74 -1.90
N SER A 462 -3.88 -17.37 -0.83
CA SER A 462 -2.63 -18.04 -0.46
C SER A 462 -2.88 -19.53 -0.14
N ASP A 463 -1.83 -20.31 0.04
CA ASP A 463 -1.97 -21.73 0.42
C ASP A 463 -2.59 -21.90 1.81
N SER A 464 -2.56 -20.85 2.65
CA SER A 464 -3.07 -20.85 4.02
C SER A 464 -3.56 -19.45 4.41
N PRO A 465 -4.68 -18.98 3.82
CA PRO A 465 -5.20 -17.66 4.11
C PRO A 465 -5.76 -17.61 5.53
N PHE A 466 -5.77 -16.42 6.12
CA PHE A 466 -6.35 -16.15 7.44
C PHE A 466 -7.60 -15.29 7.32
N CYS A 467 -8.55 -15.47 8.23
CA CYS A 467 -9.70 -14.59 8.38
C CYS A 467 -9.77 -14.08 9.81
N TYR A 468 -9.90 -12.76 9.96
CA TYR A 468 -10.16 -12.07 11.21
C TYR A 468 -11.56 -11.50 11.17
N VAL A 469 -12.36 -11.82 12.18
CA VAL A 469 -13.75 -11.35 12.32
C VAL A 469 -13.78 -10.29 13.41
N SER A 470 -14.19 -9.08 13.07
CA SER A 470 -14.36 -7.98 14.02
C SER A 470 -15.66 -8.10 14.82
N ASN A 471 -15.73 -7.36 15.93
CA ASN A 471 -16.94 -7.16 16.73
C ASN A 471 -17.58 -8.43 17.31
N VAL A 472 -16.81 -9.52 17.43
CA VAL A 472 -17.24 -10.71 18.16
C VAL A 472 -17.14 -10.41 19.65
N LYS A 473 -18.25 -9.95 20.25
CA LYS A 473 -18.31 -9.45 21.65
C LYS A 473 -17.35 -8.29 21.92
N GLY A 474 -17.18 -7.40 20.93
CA GLY A 474 -16.25 -6.28 21.02
C GLY A 474 -14.78 -6.66 20.83
N GLU A 475 -14.47 -7.91 20.49
CA GLU A 475 -13.11 -8.37 20.18
C GLU A 475 -12.95 -8.76 18.71
N THR A 476 -11.69 -8.89 18.27
CA THR A 476 -11.34 -9.48 16.97
C THR A 476 -10.94 -10.93 17.16
N VAL A 477 -11.66 -11.84 16.50
CA VAL A 477 -11.42 -13.28 16.59
C VAL A 477 -10.81 -13.79 15.29
N ARG A 478 -9.86 -14.72 15.39
CA ARG A 478 -9.29 -15.39 14.22
C ARG A 478 -10.09 -16.65 13.91
N ALA A 479 -10.70 -16.70 12.73
CA ALA A 479 -11.47 -17.84 12.28
C ALA A 479 -10.54 -18.96 11.73
N THR A 480 -10.98 -20.19 11.90
CA THR A 480 -10.28 -21.40 11.45
C THR A 480 -10.68 -21.74 10.02
N ARG A 481 -9.70 -21.97 9.15
CA ARG A 481 -9.96 -22.38 7.75
C ARG A 481 -10.45 -23.83 7.69
N ILE A 482 -11.47 -24.09 6.89
CA ILE A 482 -11.95 -25.44 6.57
C ILE A 482 -11.29 -25.91 5.26
N THR A 483 -10.21 -26.69 5.38
CA THR A 483 -9.37 -27.09 4.23
C THR A 483 -10.12 -27.88 3.16
N GLY A 484 -10.99 -28.82 3.55
CA GLY A 484 -11.74 -29.66 2.58
C GLY A 484 -12.84 -28.93 1.81
N SER A 485 -13.18 -27.71 2.24
CA SER A 485 -14.18 -26.86 1.59
C SER A 485 -13.55 -25.64 0.93
N SER A 486 -12.23 -25.45 1.04
CA SER A 486 -11.52 -24.31 0.45
C SER A 486 -10.73 -24.75 -0.79
N THR A 487 -10.69 -23.90 -1.80
CA THR A 487 -9.85 -24.00 -3.00
C THR A 487 -8.93 -22.76 -3.09
N SER A 488 -8.24 -22.58 -4.22
CA SER A 488 -7.52 -21.34 -4.51
C SER A 488 -8.45 -20.15 -4.81
N THR A 489 -9.72 -20.40 -5.13
CA THR A 489 -10.69 -19.35 -5.48
C THR A 489 -11.83 -19.18 -4.50
N HIS A 490 -12.00 -20.14 -3.58
CA HIS A 490 -13.06 -20.14 -2.59
C HIS A 490 -12.47 -20.49 -1.23
N ALA A 491 -12.77 -19.73 -0.19
CA ALA A 491 -12.26 -19.98 1.15
C ALA A 491 -13.39 -20.00 2.17
N VAL A 492 -13.38 -21.04 3.00
CA VAL A 492 -14.37 -21.23 4.06
C VAL A 492 -13.68 -21.12 5.41
N PHE A 493 -14.21 -20.28 6.27
CA PHE A 493 -13.74 -20.09 7.64
C PHE A 493 -14.86 -20.36 8.65
N VAL A 494 -14.48 -20.79 9.84
CA VAL A 494 -15.40 -21.03 10.96
C VAL A 494 -14.82 -20.49 12.25
N PHE A 495 -15.65 -19.87 13.07
CA PHE A 495 -15.34 -19.56 14.46
C PHE A 495 -16.49 -19.98 15.36
N GLU A 496 -16.17 -20.23 16.63
CA GLU A 496 -17.17 -20.58 17.63
C GLU A 496 -17.68 -19.32 18.32
N TYR A 497 -18.99 -19.27 18.54
CA TYR A 497 -19.67 -18.20 19.25
C TYR A 497 -20.57 -18.77 20.35
N THR A 498 -20.17 -18.60 21.61
CA THR A 498 -21.03 -18.91 22.76
C THR A 498 -21.92 -17.72 23.07
N VAL A 499 -23.23 -17.90 23.04
CA VAL A 499 -24.20 -16.80 23.24
C VAL A 499 -24.12 -16.29 24.67
N PRO A 500 -23.81 -15.00 24.88
CA PRO A 500 -23.84 -14.40 26.21
C PRO A 500 -25.27 -14.20 26.71
N ALA A 501 -25.42 -14.16 28.03
CA ALA A 501 -26.66 -13.73 28.66
C ALA A 501 -26.92 -12.25 28.35
N PRO A 502 -28.20 -11.83 28.28
CA PRO A 502 -28.52 -10.42 28.13
C PRO A 502 -28.22 -9.67 29.44
N GLU A 503 -27.96 -8.37 29.32
CA GLU A 503 -27.75 -7.52 30.49
C GLU A 503 -29.06 -7.46 31.31
N GLY A 504 -28.99 -7.87 32.58
CA GLY A 504 -30.17 -8.02 33.46
C GLY A 504 -30.65 -9.46 33.67
N GLY A 505 -30.09 -10.45 32.97
CA GLY A 505 -30.45 -11.86 33.11
C GLY A 505 -31.74 -12.24 32.37
N ILE A 506 -32.16 -13.50 32.50
CA ILE A 506 -33.26 -14.09 31.75
C ILE A 506 -34.41 -14.42 32.71
N TYR A 507 -35.54 -13.77 32.47
CA TYR A 507 -36.74 -13.96 33.26
C TYR A 507 -37.32 -15.38 33.11
N ILE A 508 -37.63 -16.04 34.22
CA ILE A 508 -38.30 -17.34 34.24
C ILE A 508 -39.82 -17.15 34.35
N ASP A 509 -40.54 -17.59 33.32
CA ASP A 509 -41.96 -17.94 33.41
C ASP A 509 -42.14 -19.45 33.69
N ALA A 510 -42.63 -19.79 34.88
CA ALA A 510 -42.82 -21.17 35.35
C ALA A 510 -44.30 -21.63 35.28
N THR A 511 -45.05 -21.16 34.28
CA THR A 511 -46.46 -21.52 34.00
C THR A 511 -46.71 -22.99 33.66
N ARG A 512 -45.67 -23.80 33.45
CA ARG A 512 -45.82 -25.20 33.00
C ARG A 512 -46.15 -26.14 34.17
N ALA A 513 -47.26 -26.89 34.03
CA ALA A 513 -47.78 -27.79 35.05
C ALA A 513 -46.73 -28.77 35.61
N ARG A 514 -46.39 -28.60 36.89
CA ARG A 514 -45.66 -29.58 37.71
C ARG A 514 -46.61 -30.25 38.68
N THR A 515 -46.32 -31.48 39.09
CA THR A 515 -47.17 -32.21 40.04
C THR A 515 -46.39 -32.62 41.29
N LEU A 516 -47.02 -32.47 42.45
CA LEU A 516 -46.60 -33.03 43.73
C LEU A 516 -47.75 -33.87 44.28
N THR A 517 -47.54 -35.18 44.36
CA THR A 517 -48.53 -36.11 44.89
C THR A 517 -48.83 -35.83 46.35
N ALA A 518 -50.11 -35.88 46.72
CA ALA A 518 -50.54 -35.68 48.10
C ALA A 518 -50.01 -36.78 49.05
N PRO A 519 -49.80 -36.46 50.34
CA PRO A 519 -49.45 -37.43 51.37
C PRO A 519 -50.44 -38.61 51.42
N ALA A 520 -49.90 -39.83 51.40
CA ALA A 520 -50.67 -41.06 51.59
C ALA A 520 -50.02 -41.91 52.66
N VAL A 521 -50.81 -42.42 53.61
CA VAL A 521 -50.30 -43.15 54.79
C VAL A 521 -49.41 -44.32 54.36
N GLY A 522 -48.20 -44.38 54.93
CA GLY A 522 -47.20 -45.40 54.61
C GLY A 522 -46.29 -45.09 53.42
N GLU A 523 -46.62 -44.10 52.59
CA GLU A 523 -45.78 -43.66 51.46
C GLU A 523 -44.63 -42.76 51.93
N THR A 524 -43.53 -42.78 51.18
CA THR A 524 -42.35 -41.93 51.42
C THR A 524 -42.57 -40.53 50.81
N PRO A 525 -42.25 -39.43 51.54
CA PRO A 525 -42.37 -38.09 51.00
C PRO A 525 -41.47 -37.84 49.78
N ALA A 526 -42.03 -37.26 48.71
CA ALA A 526 -41.28 -36.92 47.51
C ALA A 526 -40.30 -35.76 47.76
N ILE A 527 -39.06 -35.86 47.29
CA ILE A 527 -38.03 -34.82 47.46
C ILE A 527 -37.84 -33.92 46.22
N TYR A 528 -38.58 -34.19 45.13
CA TYR A 528 -38.62 -33.43 43.89
C TYR A 528 -40.07 -33.39 43.38
N LEU A 529 -40.40 -32.36 42.60
CA LEU A 529 -41.63 -32.33 41.82
C LEU A 529 -41.57 -33.39 40.71
N ASP A 530 -42.69 -34.06 40.46
CA ASP A 530 -42.82 -34.91 39.30
C ASP A 530 -42.99 -34.05 38.04
N SER A 531 -42.36 -34.51 36.96
CA SER A 531 -42.46 -33.90 35.63
C SER A 531 -43.02 -34.96 34.68
N SER A 532 -44.30 -34.83 34.34
CA SER A 532 -44.92 -35.63 33.28
C SER A 532 -44.36 -35.32 31.89
N GLN A 533 -43.54 -34.26 31.78
CA GLN A 533 -42.88 -33.78 30.58
C GLN A 533 -41.40 -33.54 30.88
N LYS A 534 -40.50 -34.40 30.37
CA LYS A 534 -39.05 -34.13 30.38
C LYS A 534 -38.74 -33.08 29.32
N PHE A 535 -38.56 -31.83 29.73
CA PHE A 535 -38.09 -30.79 28.83
C PHE A 535 -36.56 -30.82 28.72
N ARG A 536 -36.06 -30.67 27.50
CA ARG A 536 -34.62 -30.66 27.20
C ARG A 536 -33.89 -29.46 27.85
N TYR A 537 -34.63 -28.47 28.35
CA TYR A 537 -34.15 -27.21 28.90
C TYR A 537 -34.98 -26.80 30.13
N GLU A 538 -34.62 -27.30 31.31
CA GLU A 538 -35.14 -26.73 32.56
C GLU A 538 -34.26 -25.56 32.98
N ASN A 539 -34.83 -24.37 33.20
CA ASN A 539 -34.10 -23.15 33.52
C ASN A 539 -33.90 -22.93 35.03
N TYR A 540 -34.35 -23.90 35.82
CA TYR A 540 -34.23 -23.96 37.28
C TYR A 540 -34.11 -25.41 37.73
N THR A 541 -33.65 -25.64 38.95
CA THR A 541 -33.78 -26.91 39.67
C THR A 541 -34.88 -26.78 40.72
N ASN A 542 -35.41 -27.90 41.22
CA ASN A 542 -36.42 -27.88 42.28
C ASN A 542 -36.01 -28.81 43.43
N ARG A 543 -36.51 -28.55 44.63
CA ARG A 543 -36.37 -29.44 45.79
C ARG A 543 -37.59 -29.31 46.71
N VAL A 544 -38.06 -30.43 47.24
CA VAL A 544 -39.20 -30.49 48.15
C VAL A 544 -38.75 -30.93 49.54
N THR A 545 -39.18 -30.19 50.56
CA THR A 545 -38.95 -30.51 51.99
C THR A 545 -40.28 -30.53 52.73
N TRP A 546 -40.53 -31.59 53.49
CA TRP A 546 -41.80 -31.83 54.17
C TRP A 546 -41.75 -31.48 55.65
N SER A 547 -42.88 -31.02 56.18
CA SER A 547 -43.11 -30.81 57.61
C SER A 547 -44.47 -31.40 58.02
N PRO A 548 -44.52 -32.31 59.02
CA PRO A 548 -43.41 -32.90 59.76
C PRO A 548 -42.44 -33.72 58.87
N ALA A 549 -41.16 -33.73 59.22
CA ALA A 549 -40.11 -34.44 58.48
C ALA A 549 -40.08 -35.96 58.80
N ASP A 550 -41.23 -36.61 58.70
CA ASP A 550 -41.37 -38.06 58.91
C ASP A 550 -40.81 -38.84 57.70
N THR A 551 -40.28 -40.04 57.92
CA THR A 551 -39.75 -40.90 56.85
C THR A 551 -40.86 -41.57 56.01
N THR A 552 -42.06 -41.70 56.57
CA THR A 552 -43.30 -42.12 55.90
C THR A 552 -44.46 -41.32 56.46
N PHE A 553 -45.44 -41.00 55.61
CA PHE A 553 -46.62 -40.26 56.06
C PHE A 553 -47.43 -41.10 57.07
N GLN A 554 -47.80 -40.46 58.18
CA GLN A 554 -48.53 -41.06 59.29
C GLN A 554 -50.01 -40.67 59.23
N SER A 555 -50.87 -41.57 59.69
CA SER A 555 -52.31 -41.28 59.83
C SER A 555 -52.56 -40.18 60.86
N GLY A 556 -53.49 -39.27 60.58
CA GLY A 556 -53.94 -38.22 61.50
C GLY A 556 -52.97 -37.05 61.68
N LYS A 557 -52.00 -36.86 60.79
CA LYS A 557 -51.12 -35.69 60.76
C LYS A 557 -51.37 -34.84 59.52
N VAL A 558 -51.47 -33.53 59.69
CA VAL A 558 -51.44 -32.56 58.58
C VAL A 558 -50.00 -32.38 58.13
N TYR A 559 -49.78 -32.46 56.82
CA TYR A 559 -48.46 -32.26 56.22
C TYR A 559 -48.44 -31.02 55.35
N SER A 560 -47.29 -30.36 55.33
CA SER A 560 -46.97 -29.29 54.40
C SER A 560 -45.69 -29.61 53.64
N ALA A 561 -45.62 -29.16 52.39
CA ALA A 561 -44.45 -29.26 51.54
C ALA A 561 -43.95 -27.86 51.19
N GLN A 562 -42.69 -27.57 51.50
CA GLN A 562 -41.97 -26.42 50.98
C GLN A 562 -41.21 -26.83 49.73
N ILE A 563 -41.43 -26.11 48.65
CA ILE A 563 -40.88 -26.36 47.32
C ILE A 563 -39.99 -25.17 46.99
N THR A 564 -38.69 -25.42 46.85
CA THR A 564 -37.71 -24.41 46.46
C THR A 564 -37.35 -24.61 45.00
N LEU A 565 -37.60 -23.59 44.16
CA LEU A 565 -37.14 -23.52 42.78
C LEU A 565 -35.90 -22.63 42.72
N THR A 566 -34.76 -23.22 42.36
CA THR A 566 -33.48 -22.51 42.26
C THR A 566 -33.18 -22.20 40.81
N PRO A 567 -33.14 -20.92 40.40
CA PRO A 567 -32.81 -20.56 39.02
C PRO A 567 -31.41 -21.08 38.67
N LYS A 568 -31.23 -21.51 37.42
CA LYS A 568 -29.90 -21.79 36.89
C LYS A 568 -29.16 -20.48 36.60
N GLU A 569 -27.86 -20.58 36.34
CA GLU A 569 -27.02 -19.43 36.02
C GLU A 569 -27.65 -18.55 34.92
N HIS A 570 -27.62 -17.22 35.13
CA HIS A 570 -28.22 -16.18 34.29
C HIS A 570 -29.75 -16.13 34.23
N TYR A 571 -30.47 -17.05 34.87
CA TYR A 571 -31.91 -16.97 35.01
C TYR A 571 -32.31 -16.38 36.37
N TYR A 572 -33.51 -15.81 36.46
CA TYR A 572 -34.04 -15.30 37.73
C TYR A 572 -35.57 -15.39 37.81
N PHE A 573 -36.09 -15.41 39.04
CA PHE A 573 -37.50 -15.19 39.36
C PHE A 573 -37.70 -13.75 39.84
N ASP A 574 -38.84 -13.15 39.55
CA ASP A 574 -39.27 -11.87 40.12
C ASP A 574 -40.74 -11.91 40.58
N GLU A 575 -41.27 -10.78 41.03
CA GLU A 575 -42.65 -10.66 41.53
C GLU A 575 -43.74 -10.93 40.47
N ASN A 576 -43.41 -10.85 39.18
CA ASN A 576 -44.31 -11.15 38.08
C ASN A 576 -44.27 -12.62 37.66
N SER A 577 -43.31 -13.41 38.15
CA SER A 577 -43.24 -14.85 37.82
C SER A 577 -44.54 -15.57 38.19
N VAL A 578 -44.99 -16.49 37.33
CA VAL A 578 -46.18 -17.31 37.59
C VAL A 578 -45.73 -18.76 37.80
N ILE A 579 -46.09 -19.36 38.95
CA ILE A 579 -45.72 -20.74 39.30
C ILE A 579 -46.98 -21.59 39.39
N THR A 580 -47.05 -22.66 38.58
CA THR A 580 -48.19 -23.59 38.58
C THR A 580 -47.80 -24.97 39.12
N ILE A 581 -48.43 -25.40 40.22
CA ILE A 581 -48.22 -26.71 40.84
C ILE A 581 -49.58 -27.40 41.08
N ASN A 582 -49.68 -28.66 40.67
CA ASN A 582 -50.92 -29.44 40.65
C ASN A 582 -52.03 -28.77 39.83
N GLY A 583 -51.66 -28.13 38.71
CA GLY A 583 -52.60 -27.45 37.82
C GLY A 583 -53.16 -26.12 38.35
N LYS A 584 -52.70 -25.64 39.51
CA LYS A 584 -53.12 -24.37 40.13
C LYS A 584 -51.96 -23.39 40.21
N VAL A 585 -52.25 -22.11 39.96
CA VAL A 585 -51.30 -21.02 40.24
C VAL A 585 -51.07 -20.95 41.75
N ARG A 586 -49.82 -20.85 42.18
CA ARG A 586 -49.44 -20.85 43.60
C ARG A 586 -48.73 -19.56 43.96
N PRO A 587 -49.06 -18.95 45.11
CA PRO A 587 -48.26 -17.87 45.65
C PRO A 587 -46.88 -18.41 46.04
N PHE A 588 -45.89 -17.54 45.93
CA PHE A 588 -44.51 -17.84 46.29
C PHE A 588 -43.85 -16.60 46.88
N THR A 589 -42.73 -16.83 47.53
CA THR A 589 -41.82 -15.76 47.96
C THR A 589 -40.46 -15.97 47.33
N ILE A 590 -39.74 -14.88 47.07
CA ILE A 590 -38.34 -14.96 46.65
C ILE A 590 -37.47 -14.85 47.90
N ASP A 591 -36.61 -15.84 48.12
CA ASP A 591 -35.67 -15.83 49.23
C ASP A 591 -34.45 -14.93 48.95
N SER A 592 -33.58 -14.75 49.95
CA SER A 592 -32.38 -13.91 49.81
C SER A 592 -31.38 -14.39 48.76
N ASN A 593 -31.54 -15.62 48.26
CA ASN A 593 -30.69 -16.21 47.23
C ASN A 593 -31.36 -16.17 45.84
N GLY A 594 -32.53 -15.54 45.71
CA GLY A 594 -33.28 -15.46 44.45
C GLY A 594 -34.07 -16.72 44.11
N ASN A 595 -34.24 -17.66 45.05
CA ASN A 595 -35.05 -18.85 44.82
C ASN A 595 -36.53 -18.53 45.02
N ALA A 596 -37.40 -19.07 44.16
CA ALA A 596 -38.83 -19.05 44.42
C ALA A 596 -39.21 -20.17 45.39
N VAL A 597 -39.88 -19.81 46.48
CA VAL A 597 -40.31 -20.74 47.53
C VAL A 597 -41.83 -20.78 47.57
N VAL A 598 -42.39 -21.96 47.26
CA VAL A 598 -43.83 -22.26 47.35
C VAL A 598 -44.07 -23.15 48.55
N VAL A 599 -45.12 -22.89 49.32
CA VAL A 599 -45.55 -23.77 50.41
C VAL A 599 -46.94 -24.31 50.11
N LEU A 600 -47.09 -25.62 50.15
CA LEU A 600 -48.36 -26.32 49.97
C LEU A 600 -48.76 -26.99 51.28
N ALA A 601 -49.94 -26.66 51.79
CA ALA A 601 -50.59 -27.43 52.85
C ALA A 601 -51.44 -28.53 52.20
N PHE A 602 -51.39 -29.73 52.77
CA PHE A 602 -52.27 -30.85 52.39
C PHE A 602 -53.28 -31.05 53.49
N THR A 603 -54.25 -30.13 53.53
CA THR A 603 -55.43 -30.17 54.39
C THR A 603 -56.70 -29.95 53.55
N ASP A 604 -57.87 -30.02 54.17
CA ASP A 604 -59.14 -29.71 53.53
C ASP A 604 -59.19 -28.24 53.10
N ALA A 605 -59.68 -27.98 51.88
CA ALA A 605 -59.77 -26.63 51.35
C ALA A 605 -60.67 -25.77 52.26
N GLY A 606 -60.10 -24.71 52.85
CA GLY A 606 -60.77 -23.85 53.82
C GLY A 606 -60.30 -24.02 55.26
N ASP A 607 -59.51 -25.05 55.60
CA ASP A 607 -58.85 -25.20 56.91
C ASP A 607 -57.64 -24.28 56.96
N ALA A 608 -57.90 -23.01 57.26
CA ALA A 608 -56.94 -21.93 57.25
C ALA A 608 -56.10 -21.87 58.53
N GLU A 609 -56.55 -22.38 59.67
CA GLU A 609 -55.68 -22.54 60.85
C GLU A 609 -54.80 -23.79 60.84
N LEU A 610 -55.07 -24.73 59.93
CA LEU A 610 -54.37 -26.01 59.77
C LEU A 610 -54.57 -26.95 60.97
N ASP A 611 -55.76 -26.92 61.59
CA ASP A 611 -56.08 -27.79 62.72
C ASP A 611 -56.77 -29.09 62.31
N GLY A 612 -57.15 -29.20 61.03
CA GLY A 612 -57.74 -30.38 60.41
C GLY A 612 -59.27 -30.35 60.30
N ASP A 613 -59.93 -29.29 60.80
CA ASP A 613 -61.35 -29.06 60.63
C ASP A 613 -61.58 -27.79 59.78
N VAL A 614 -62.71 -27.70 59.06
CA VAL A 614 -63.11 -26.48 58.34
C VAL A 614 -64.30 -25.87 59.05
N ASP A 615 -64.10 -24.79 59.80
CA ASP A 615 -65.12 -24.17 60.63
C ASP A 615 -65.12 -22.62 60.65
N LYS A 616 -65.77 -22.01 61.64
CA LYS A 616 -65.91 -20.55 61.74
C LYS A 616 -64.63 -19.85 62.20
N VAL A 617 -63.72 -20.57 62.83
CA VAL A 617 -62.43 -20.08 63.30
C VAL A 617 -61.54 -19.82 62.09
N ASP A 618 -61.58 -20.68 61.06
CA ASP A 618 -60.93 -20.43 59.76
C ASP A 618 -61.43 -19.15 59.10
N ALA A 619 -62.75 -19.01 58.98
CA ALA A 619 -63.37 -17.83 58.41
C ALA A 619 -62.98 -16.55 59.20
N ALA A 620 -62.83 -16.66 60.53
CA ALA A 620 -62.39 -15.55 61.37
C ALA A 620 -60.91 -15.20 61.15
N LEU A 621 -60.04 -16.19 60.94
CA LEU A 621 -58.63 -15.99 60.61
C LEU A 621 -58.48 -15.30 59.25
N LEU A 622 -59.26 -15.69 58.24
CA LEU A 622 -59.32 -14.99 56.95
C LEU A 622 -59.82 -13.55 57.10
N LEU A 623 -60.86 -13.31 57.91
CA LEU A 623 -61.37 -11.96 58.17
C LEU A 623 -60.32 -11.05 58.78
N LYS A 624 -59.55 -11.56 59.75
CA LYS A 624 -58.41 -10.83 60.34
C LYS A 624 -57.35 -10.55 59.29
N HIS A 625 -57.09 -11.50 58.39
CA HIS A 625 -56.14 -11.30 57.29
C HIS A 625 -56.57 -10.20 56.32
N ILE A 626 -57.81 -10.26 55.83
CA ILE A 626 -58.39 -9.28 54.92
C ILE A 626 -58.44 -7.89 55.56
N SER A 627 -58.67 -7.83 56.88
CA SER A 627 -58.68 -6.58 57.66
C SER A 627 -57.27 -6.07 58.01
N GLY A 628 -56.20 -6.77 57.62
CA GLY A 628 -54.80 -6.41 57.90
C GLY A 628 -54.36 -6.63 59.36
N ILE A 629 -55.16 -7.33 60.17
CA ILE A 629 -54.89 -7.59 61.58
C ILE A 629 -53.88 -8.73 61.75
N GLU A 630 -53.94 -9.74 60.89
CA GLU A 630 -53.11 -10.94 60.98
C GLU A 630 -52.53 -11.32 59.61
N LYS A 631 -51.27 -11.75 59.56
CA LYS A 631 -50.65 -12.21 58.31
C LYS A 631 -50.64 -13.72 58.32
N LEU A 632 -51.33 -14.35 57.35
CA LEU A 632 -51.31 -15.80 57.21
C LEU A 632 -49.88 -16.28 56.93
N THR A 633 -49.52 -17.42 57.50
CA THR A 633 -48.33 -18.14 57.06
C THR A 633 -48.54 -18.67 55.62
N PRO A 634 -47.47 -18.95 54.86
CA PRO A 634 -47.61 -19.49 53.50
C PRO A 634 -48.47 -20.77 53.41
N ALA A 635 -48.41 -21.64 54.43
CA ALA A 635 -49.22 -22.85 54.49
C ALA A 635 -50.72 -22.53 54.71
N GLN A 636 -51.03 -21.64 55.67
CA GLN A 636 -52.40 -21.17 55.93
C GLN A 636 -52.98 -20.43 54.73
N TYR A 637 -52.17 -19.58 54.08
CA TYR A 637 -52.54 -18.88 52.87
C TYR A 637 -52.83 -19.86 51.72
N SER A 638 -52.09 -20.96 51.61
CA SER A 638 -52.31 -22.03 50.63
C SER A 638 -53.60 -22.82 50.88
N ALA A 639 -53.99 -23.01 52.15
CA ALA A 639 -55.20 -23.72 52.54
C ALA A 639 -56.48 -22.85 52.48
N ALA A 640 -56.33 -21.53 52.57
CA ALA A 640 -57.41 -20.56 52.54
C ALA A 640 -58.11 -20.42 51.16
N PHE A 641 -57.51 -20.94 50.08
CA PHE A 641 -58.09 -20.91 48.73
C PHE A 641 -59.21 -21.93 48.56
N VAL A 642 -60.46 -21.48 48.66
CA VAL A 642 -61.63 -22.36 48.51
C VAL A 642 -62.27 -22.19 47.12
N ASN A 643 -62.06 -21.05 46.46
CA ASN A 643 -62.70 -20.68 45.20
C ASN A 643 -61.81 -20.82 43.93
N ASP A 644 -60.57 -21.29 44.09
CA ASP A 644 -59.57 -21.47 43.03
C ASP A 644 -59.12 -20.19 42.29
N ASP A 645 -59.29 -19.01 42.89
CA ASP A 645 -58.65 -17.77 42.42
C ASP A 645 -57.23 -17.56 43.01
N THR A 646 -56.66 -16.37 42.83
CA THR A 646 -55.30 -16.04 43.30
C THR A 646 -55.25 -15.13 44.54
N ASN A 647 -56.39 -14.74 45.11
CA ASN A 647 -56.45 -13.82 46.26
C ASN A 647 -57.34 -14.36 47.39
N VAL A 648 -56.79 -14.42 48.61
CA VAL A 648 -57.63 -14.66 49.81
C VAL A 648 -58.55 -13.46 50.03
N ASP A 649 -59.85 -13.62 49.78
CA ASP A 649 -60.83 -12.53 49.86
C ASP A 649 -62.14 -12.94 50.55
N MET A 650 -63.14 -12.05 50.50
CA MET A 650 -64.42 -12.28 51.17
C MET A 650 -65.20 -13.46 50.57
N LEU A 651 -64.94 -13.84 49.32
CA LEU A 651 -65.56 -14.99 48.68
C LEU A 651 -65.06 -16.30 49.30
N ASP A 652 -63.78 -16.40 49.68
CA ASP A 652 -63.26 -17.57 50.41
C ASP A 652 -63.90 -17.68 51.80
N VAL A 653 -64.01 -16.56 52.52
CA VAL A 653 -64.69 -16.50 53.82
C VAL A 653 -66.13 -17.00 53.71
N ILE A 654 -66.88 -16.50 52.71
CA ILE A 654 -68.27 -16.90 52.48
C ILE A 654 -68.34 -18.38 52.10
N ALA A 655 -67.38 -18.90 51.33
CA ALA A 655 -67.32 -20.30 50.98
C ALA A 655 -67.09 -21.20 52.19
N ILE A 656 -66.21 -20.81 53.13
CA ILE A 656 -65.97 -21.52 54.39
C ILE A 656 -67.23 -21.52 55.26
N LEU A 657 -67.87 -20.35 55.44
CA LEU A 657 -69.08 -20.23 56.27
C LEU A 657 -70.31 -20.97 55.74
N ASN A 658 -70.30 -21.38 54.47
CA ASN A 658 -71.39 -22.11 53.82
C ASN A 658 -71.11 -23.63 53.70
N LYS A 659 -69.92 -24.09 54.10
CA LYS A 659 -69.65 -25.51 54.34
C LYS A 659 -70.18 -25.91 55.72
#